data_AF-A0A432G059-F1
#
_entry.id   AF-A0A432G059-F1
#
_cell.length_a   1.000
_cell.length_b   1.000
_cell.length_c   1.000
_cell.angle_alpha   90.00
_cell.angle_beta   90.00
_cell.angle_gamma   90.00
#
_symmetry.space_group_name_H-M   'P 1'
#
loop_
_entity.id
_entity.type
_entity.pdbx_description
1 polymer ?
#
loop_
_entity_poly.entity_id
_entity_poly.type
_entity_poly.pdbx_seq_one_letter_code
_entity_poly.pdbx_strand_id
1 'polypeptide(L)'
;IWENGVSLHLKTFSGHERIVESLDFSSNNKFLISSSSDKSVRIWDLKTNITVYNYDIGNHRVQDLRFAPGSQQFATAGTDSSVIIWDAKDGSRVRTLKFHKGKINALSYHPEDSVLLSAGSDRKWVLWDLVSGKSLLSHKGHTSQILAASFSPDGKRFATAGSDLFIKIWEYPQGEELGKLKGHKKPVTTLAFSPDGKLLASGSQDHQIFLWRLEPEISKTPFRKLEGHSYIVTQVFFSIAGKALISISKDKTMRLWEVKSGKMLRILHGDSTPLVAAALSPDGKLIALSNLTNDITILTFPTDIPELQDDTGDVSASGETDNSASLQTSESDSDASDKYGIDLENLKEMEKLPMTAEELRAYAVTETDDLSTVQYEMRQRLNLLLKTKDTCLHAAEMEKLALKILVIVPDDLAAYHALVKTSILKQDFATLSLFVSSGYFAELDQELYDYISILEVRNIFDNLRFELFDQSFVRQGNKQKIKLANCKGNPLSVSLSGISRNLRYPVEFLKNINSIPRLIDLREYMNLPQKEFQDRMFAETERILGSRTPHPTSYLPKTPEERSEKVPVGILNLNLEKAQTWKNDGMASFSLRKVGGQWQSYQTDRDNRIVMHLPAGSYSLKVAGVLRKTFFLIAGTQFDLSVD
;
A
#
# COMPACT_ATOMS: atom_id res chain seq x y z
N ILE A 1 9.64 1.59 -16.54
CA ILE A 1 10.11 1.50 -17.93
C ILE A 1 11.37 0.68 -17.94
N TRP A 2 11.42 -0.38 -18.75
CA TRP A 2 12.69 -0.99 -19.11
C TRP A 2 12.86 -0.82 -20.60
N GLU A 3 13.94 -0.15 -20.99
CA GLU A 3 14.72 -0.46 -22.18
C GLU A 3 16.19 -0.22 -21.82
N ASN A 4 17.10 -1.07 -22.24
CA ASN A 4 17.45 -1.29 -23.65
C ASN A 4 17.28 -2.77 -24.04
N GLY A 5 16.54 -3.20 -25.08
CA GLY A 5 16.02 -2.48 -26.24
C GLY A 5 14.90 -3.22 -26.97
N VAL A 6 13.77 -3.52 -26.31
CA VAL A 6 12.41 -3.52 -26.92
C VAL A 6 11.40 -3.18 -25.82
N SER A 7 10.50 -2.22 -26.06
CA SER A 7 9.40 -1.88 -25.16
C SER A 7 8.58 -3.12 -24.78
N LEU A 8 8.52 -3.46 -23.47
CA LEU A 8 7.70 -4.56 -22.94
C LEU A 8 6.19 -4.31 -23.07
N HIS A 9 5.77 -3.11 -23.48
CA HIS A 9 4.38 -2.80 -23.75
C HIS A 9 3.99 -3.32 -25.13
N LEU A 10 3.06 -4.27 -25.18
CA LEU A 10 2.64 -4.91 -26.42
C LEU A 10 1.35 -4.29 -26.97
N LYS A 11 0.37 -4.03 -26.09
CA LYS A 11 -0.95 -3.51 -26.49
C LYS A 11 -1.74 -2.95 -25.30
N THR A 12 -2.63 -1.99 -25.60
CA THR A 12 -3.73 -1.58 -24.72
C THR A 12 -5.09 -1.91 -25.34
N PHE A 13 -5.99 -2.53 -24.58
CA PHE A 13 -7.40 -2.71 -24.94
C PHE A 13 -8.26 -1.72 -24.17
N SER A 14 -9.10 -0.97 -24.88
CA SER A 14 -10.06 -0.02 -24.29
C SER A 14 -11.48 -0.43 -24.68
N GLY A 15 -12.42 -0.29 -23.76
CA GLY A 15 -13.84 -0.51 -24.08
C GLY A 15 -14.77 -0.61 -22.89
N HIS A 16 -14.29 -1.02 -21.71
CA HIS A 16 -15.11 -0.97 -20.50
C HIS A 16 -15.43 0.48 -20.12
N GLU A 17 -16.60 0.68 -19.51
CA GLU A 17 -17.03 2.03 -19.07
C GLU A 17 -16.57 2.35 -17.65
N ARG A 18 -16.19 1.31 -16.91
CA ARG A 18 -15.65 1.39 -15.55
C ARG A 18 -14.45 0.46 -15.38
N ILE A 19 -13.88 0.52 -14.19
CA ILE A 19 -12.70 -0.24 -13.75
C ILE A 19 -12.87 -1.73 -14.02
N VAL A 20 -11.82 -2.34 -14.58
CA VAL A 20 -11.71 -3.78 -14.79
C VAL A 20 -11.28 -4.47 -13.49
N GLU A 21 -12.16 -5.30 -12.93
CA GLU A 21 -12.00 -5.93 -11.61
C GLU A 21 -11.31 -7.30 -11.68
N SER A 22 -11.42 -8.04 -12.78
CA SER A 22 -10.79 -9.36 -12.94
C SER A 22 -10.41 -9.65 -14.39
N LEU A 23 -9.39 -10.49 -14.58
CA LEU A 23 -8.80 -10.84 -15.87
C LEU A 23 -8.41 -12.32 -15.89
N ASP A 24 -8.58 -12.98 -17.05
CA ASP A 24 -8.05 -14.34 -17.25
C ASP A 24 -7.80 -14.66 -18.73
N PHE A 25 -6.81 -15.49 -19.02
CA PHE A 25 -6.47 -15.90 -20.39
C PHE A 25 -7.07 -17.25 -20.75
N SER A 26 -7.46 -17.42 -22.01
CA SER A 26 -7.81 -18.74 -22.53
C SER A 26 -6.55 -19.61 -22.68
N SER A 27 -6.69 -20.94 -22.51
CA SER A 27 -5.62 -21.94 -22.61
C SER A 27 -4.87 -21.91 -23.95
N ASN A 28 -5.52 -21.42 -25.00
CA ASN A 28 -4.96 -21.29 -26.34
C ASN A 28 -4.30 -19.92 -26.62
N ASN A 29 -4.23 -19.02 -25.63
CA ASN A 29 -3.67 -17.66 -25.73
C ASN A 29 -4.27 -16.83 -26.87
N LYS A 30 -5.51 -17.11 -27.29
CA LYS A 30 -6.21 -16.33 -28.31
C LYS A 30 -7.17 -15.33 -27.69
N PHE A 31 -7.74 -15.65 -26.54
CA PHE A 31 -8.76 -14.86 -25.90
C PHE A 31 -8.33 -14.41 -24.51
N LEU A 32 -8.77 -13.22 -24.14
CA LEU A 32 -8.70 -12.69 -22.78
C LEU A 32 -10.13 -12.40 -22.33
N ILE A 33 -10.49 -12.76 -21.11
CA ILE A 33 -11.75 -12.33 -20.49
C ILE A 33 -11.47 -11.24 -19.47
N SER A 34 -12.40 -10.29 -19.38
CA SER A 34 -12.37 -9.23 -18.36
C SER A 34 -13.75 -8.98 -17.78
N SER A 35 -13.82 -8.76 -16.47
CA SER A 35 -15.03 -8.24 -15.82
C SER A 35 -14.83 -6.80 -15.37
N SER A 36 -15.87 -5.99 -15.40
CA SER A 36 -15.81 -4.60 -14.95
C SER A 36 -16.94 -4.23 -14.00
N SER A 37 -16.72 -3.18 -13.20
CA SER A 37 -17.76 -2.56 -12.36
C SER A 37 -18.90 -1.94 -13.18
N ASP A 38 -18.80 -1.90 -14.51
CA ASP A 38 -19.86 -1.52 -15.45
C ASP A 38 -20.94 -2.59 -15.62
N LYS A 39 -20.82 -3.72 -14.89
CA LYS A 39 -21.72 -4.88 -14.99
C LYS A 39 -21.62 -5.56 -16.35
N SER A 40 -20.44 -5.58 -16.94
CA SER A 40 -20.14 -6.37 -18.12
C SER A 40 -19.01 -7.34 -17.92
N VAL A 41 -19.09 -8.44 -18.67
CA VAL A 41 -17.95 -9.32 -18.97
C VAL A 41 -17.68 -9.24 -20.46
N ARG A 42 -16.41 -9.09 -20.84
CA ARG A 42 -15.97 -9.00 -22.24
C ARG A 42 -14.96 -10.09 -22.57
N ILE A 43 -15.03 -10.55 -23.82
CA ILE A 43 -14.01 -11.43 -24.42
C ILE A 43 -13.26 -10.63 -25.49
N TRP A 44 -11.94 -10.60 -25.38
CA TRP A 44 -11.04 -9.92 -26.30
C TRP A 44 -10.28 -10.94 -27.12
N ASP A 45 -10.28 -10.78 -28.44
CA ASP A 45 -9.37 -11.55 -29.31
C ASP A 45 -8.03 -10.81 -29.45
N LEU A 46 -6.97 -11.47 -29.00
CA LEU A 46 -5.62 -10.93 -28.97
C LEU A 46 -5.02 -10.71 -30.37
N LYS A 47 -5.52 -11.42 -31.40
CA LYS A 47 -5.09 -11.28 -32.79
C LYS A 47 -5.80 -10.14 -33.51
N THR A 48 -7.12 -10.03 -33.38
CA THR A 48 -7.94 -9.15 -34.22
C THR A 48 -8.24 -7.78 -33.62
N ASN A 49 -7.94 -7.55 -32.33
CA ASN A 49 -8.21 -6.30 -31.60
C ASN A 49 -9.67 -5.91 -31.45
N ILE A 50 -10.57 -6.88 -31.59
CA ILE A 50 -12.00 -6.63 -31.51
C ILE A 50 -12.52 -7.24 -30.21
N THR A 51 -13.37 -6.48 -29.51
CA THR A 51 -14.26 -7.05 -28.50
C THR A 51 -15.19 -8.03 -29.19
N VAL A 52 -15.01 -9.32 -28.95
CA VAL A 52 -15.82 -10.34 -29.64
C VAL A 52 -17.25 -10.29 -29.10
N TYR A 53 -17.41 -10.07 -27.78
CA TYR A 53 -18.71 -10.04 -27.12
C TYR A 53 -18.72 -9.14 -25.88
N ASN A 54 -19.90 -8.58 -25.57
CA ASN A 54 -20.21 -7.81 -24.36
C ASN A 54 -21.43 -8.44 -23.66
N TYR A 55 -21.26 -8.92 -22.43
CA TYR A 55 -22.28 -9.65 -21.69
C TYR A 55 -22.80 -8.84 -20.51
N ASP A 56 -24.10 -8.55 -20.47
CA ASP A 56 -24.74 -7.93 -19.31
C ASP A 56 -25.01 -8.99 -18.23
N ILE A 57 -24.33 -8.82 -17.09
CA ILE A 57 -24.45 -9.68 -15.91
C ILE A 57 -25.55 -9.20 -14.94
N GLY A 58 -26.20 -8.07 -15.21
CA GLY A 58 -27.30 -7.54 -14.42
C GLY A 58 -26.87 -7.17 -12.99
N ASN A 59 -27.45 -7.82 -11.98
CA ASN A 59 -27.10 -7.58 -10.56
C ASN A 59 -25.93 -8.46 -10.06
N HIS A 60 -25.37 -9.30 -10.92
CA HIS A 60 -24.28 -10.21 -10.56
C HIS A 60 -22.93 -9.48 -10.64
N ARG A 61 -22.54 -8.74 -9.59
CA ARG A 61 -21.21 -8.11 -9.55
C ARG A 61 -20.13 -9.18 -9.36
N VAL A 62 -19.27 -9.34 -10.36
CA VAL A 62 -18.20 -10.35 -10.37
C VAL A 62 -17.17 -10.04 -9.29
N GLN A 63 -16.73 -11.05 -8.56
CA GLN A 63 -15.60 -11.00 -7.63
C GLN A 63 -14.41 -11.81 -8.15
N ASP A 64 -14.70 -12.92 -8.83
CA ASP A 64 -13.69 -13.75 -9.50
C ASP A 64 -14.25 -14.31 -10.81
N LEU A 65 -13.36 -14.52 -11.77
CA LEU A 65 -13.65 -14.83 -13.15
C LEU A 65 -12.55 -15.74 -13.69
N ARG A 66 -12.92 -16.92 -14.21
CA ARG A 66 -11.95 -17.92 -14.68
C ARG A 66 -12.42 -18.65 -15.92
N PHE A 67 -11.53 -18.87 -16.88
CA PHE A 67 -11.76 -19.82 -17.95
C PHE A 67 -11.73 -21.25 -17.41
N ALA A 68 -12.61 -22.09 -17.94
CA ALA A 68 -12.52 -23.53 -17.75
C ALA A 68 -11.32 -24.10 -18.54
N PRO A 69 -10.72 -25.21 -18.09
CA PRO A 69 -9.77 -25.98 -18.89
C PRO A 69 -10.34 -26.25 -20.30
N GLY A 70 -9.52 -26.01 -21.34
CA GLY A 70 -9.95 -26.11 -22.74
C GLY A 70 -10.69 -24.89 -23.32
N SER A 71 -11.03 -23.88 -22.49
CA SER A 71 -11.56 -22.57 -22.89
C SER A 71 -12.85 -22.54 -23.72
N GLN A 72 -13.67 -23.59 -23.61
CA GLN A 72 -15.02 -23.58 -24.18
C GLN A 72 -16.02 -22.83 -23.29
N GLN A 73 -15.74 -22.74 -21.99
CA GLN A 73 -16.60 -22.10 -20.99
C GLN A 73 -15.78 -21.24 -20.03
N PHE A 74 -16.44 -20.34 -19.32
CA PHE A 74 -15.86 -19.59 -18.20
C PHE A 74 -16.87 -19.47 -17.06
N ALA A 75 -16.38 -19.29 -15.84
CA ALA A 75 -17.18 -19.10 -14.64
C ALA A 75 -17.06 -17.67 -14.11
N THR A 76 -18.15 -17.15 -13.57
CA THR A 76 -18.19 -15.90 -12.81
C THR A 76 -18.76 -16.14 -11.42
N ALA A 77 -18.07 -15.64 -10.40
CA ALA A 77 -18.52 -15.65 -9.01
C ALA A 77 -19.02 -14.27 -8.62
N GLY A 78 -20.21 -14.20 -8.01
CA GLY A 78 -20.88 -12.94 -7.76
C GLY A 78 -21.06 -12.57 -6.29
N THR A 79 -21.33 -11.28 -6.06
CA THR A 79 -21.83 -10.80 -4.75
C THR A 79 -23.24 -11.29 -4.44
N ASP A 80 -23.97 -11.77 -5.44
CA ASP A 80 -25.34 -12.33 -5.35
C ASP A 80 -25.36 -13.80 -4.89
N SER A 81 -24.24 -14.31 -4.38
CA SER A 81 -24.07 -15.70 -3.90
C SER A 81 -24.22 -16.78 -4.96
N SER A 82 -24.16 -16.41 -6.25
CA SER A 82 -24.27 -17.35 -7.36
C SER A 82 -22.92 -17.52 -8.05
N VAL A 83 -22.69 -18.72 -8.60
CA VAL A 83 -21.67 -18.94 -9.64
C VAL A 83 -22.41 -19.16 -10.96
N ILE A 84 -22.03 -18.44 -12.01
CA ILE A 84 -22.64 -18.60 -13.34
C ILE A 84 -21.58 -19.18 -14.28
N ILE A 85 -21.96 -20.24 -15.01
CA ILE A 85 -21.15 -20.83 -16.07
C ILE A 85 -21.66 -20.31 -17.41
N TRP A 86 -20.74 -19.83 -18.23
CA TRP A 86 -21.01 -19.19 -19.51
C TRP A 86 -20.33 -19.95 -20.64
N ASP A 87 -20.96 -19.99 -21.80
CA ASP A 87 -20.35 -20.47 -23.03
C ASP A 87 -19.47 -19.37 -23.63
N ALA A 88 -18.21 -19.68 -23.94
CA ALA A 88 -17.26 -18.68 -24.45
C ALA A 88 -17.45 -18.34 -25.93
N LYS A 89 -18.21 -19.16 -26.69
CA LYS A 89 -18.43 -18.99 -28.12
C LYS A 89 -19.62 -18.08 -28.41
N ASP A 90 -20.73 -18.27 -27.69
CA ASP A 90 -21.96 -17.49 -27.91
C ASP A 90 -22.35 -16.59 -26.72
N GLY A 91 -21.72 -16.78 -25.56
CA GLY A 91 -22.00 -15.98 -24.36
C GLY A 91 -23.25 -16.35 -23.61
N SER A 92 -23.89 -17.47 -23.95
CA SER A 92 -25.09 -17.92 -23.28
C SER A 92 -24.78 -18.38 -21.84
N ARG A 93 -25.75 -18.18 -20.94
CA ARG A 93 -25.69 -18.73 -19.59
C ARG A 93 -25.99 -20.21 -19.65
N VAL A 94 -24.96 -21.03 -19.48
CA VAL A 94 -25.07 -22.50 -19.47
C VAL A 94 -25.74 -22.96 -18.17
N ARG A 95 -25.31 -22.40 -17.02
CA ARG A 95 -25.80 -22.83 -15.71
C ARG A 95 -25.64 -21.76 -14.63
N THR A 96 -26.47 -21.83 -13.60
CA THR A 96 -26.31 -21.08 -12.35
C THR A 96 -26.24 -22.03 -11.17
N LEU A 97 -25.11 -22.02 -10.46
CA LEU A 97 -24.85 -22.82 -9.26
C LEU A 97 -25.14 -21.99 -8.02
N LYS A 98 -26.03 -22.48 -7.16
CA LYS A 98 -26.46 -21.77 -5.93
C LYS A 98 -26.27 -22.66 -4.71
N PHE A 99 -25.46 -22.18 -3.77
CA PHE A 99 -25.26 -22.82 -2.46
C PHE A 99 -24.83 -21.80 -1.41
N HIS A 100 -23.92 -20.90 -1.75
CA HIS A 100 -23.36 -19.94 -0.82
C HIS A 100 -24.42 -18.99 -0.25
N LYS A 101 -24.19 -18.54 0.98
CA LYS A 101 -25.05 -17.56 1.69
C LYS A 101 -24.29 -16.25 1.92
N GLY A 102 -23.72 -15.69 0.87
CA GLY A 102 -22.87 -14.51 0.89
C GLY A 102 -22.06 -14.38 -0.39
N LYS A 103 -21.26 -13.30 -0.48
CA LYS A 103 -20.37 -13.05 -1.62
C LYS A 103 -19.43 -14.24 -1.83
N ILE A 104 -19.23 -14.64 -3.08
CA ILE A 104 -18.24 -15.66 -3.45
C ILE A 104 -16.98 -14.91 -3.86
N ASN A 105 -15.87 -15.12 -3.16
CA ASN A 105 -14.66 -14.31 -3.32
C ASN A 105 -13.61 -14.99 -4.20
N ALA A 106 -13.66 -16.31 -4.37
CA ALA A 106 -12.65 -17.06 -5.12
C ALA A 106 -13.25 -18.26 -5.88
N LEU A 107 -12.70 -18.50 -7.07
CA LEU A 107 -12.96 -19.64 -7.96
C LEU A 107 -11.64 -20.30 -8.36
N SER A 108 -11.64 -21.63 -8.44
CA SER A 108 -10.52 -22.39 -9.02
C SER A 108 -11.05 -23.63 -9.70
N TYR A 109 -10.71 -23.83 -10.98
CA TYR A 109 -10.95 -25.09 -11.65
C TYR A 109 -9.94 -26.14 -11.18
N HIS A 110 -10.39 -27.39 -11.13
CA HIS A 110 -9.49 -28.52 -11.06
C HIS A 110 -8.76 -28.69 -12.42
N PRO A 111 -7.47 -29.05 -12.46
CA PRO A 111 -6.68 -29.09 -13.70
C PRO A 111 -7.18 -30.15 -14.70
N GLU A 112 -7.60 -31.32 -14.22
CA GLU A 112 -8.00 -32.46 -15.08
C GLU A 112 -9.51 -32.77 -14.99
N ASP A 113 -10.01 -33.06 -13.78
CA ASP A 113 -11.43 -33.31 -13.54
C ASP A 113 -12.32 -32.09 -13.83
N SER A 114 -13.55 -32.36 -14.27
CA SER A 114 -14.58 -31.34 -14.51
C SER A 114 -15.19 -30.79 -13.22
N VAL A 115 -14.33 -30.30 -12.33
CA VAL A 115 -14.70 -29.79 -11.00
C VAL A 115 -14.32 -28.32 -10.84
N LEU A 116 -15.20 -27.55 -10.21
CA LEU A 116 -14.96 -26.17 -9.83
C LEU A 116 -15.00 -26.02 -8.30
N LEU A 117 -13.98 -25.39 -7.73
CA LEU A 117 -13.96 -24.95 -6.34
C LEU A 117 -14.47 -23.52 -6.26
N SER A 118 -15.43 -23.26 -5.37
CA SER A 118 -15.85 -21.91 -5.00
C SER A 118 -15.70 -21.68 -3.50
N ALA A 119 -15.33 -20.46 -3.10
CA ALA A 119 -15.21 -20.09 -1.70
C ALA A 119 -15.72 -18.68 -1.43
N GLY A 120 -16.33 -18.44 -0.26
CA GLY A 120 -17.05 -17.19 -0.02
C GLY A 120 -17.06 -16.66 1.42
N SER A 121 -17.75 -15.52 1.56
CA SER A 121 -17.96 -14.80 2.82
C SER A 121 -18.82 -15.56 3.83
N ASP A 122 -19.50 -16.63 3.41
CA ASP A 122 -20.21 -17.55 4.29
C ASP A 122 -19.28 -18.53 5.03
N ARG A 123 -17.96 -18.38 4.83
CA ARG A 123 -16.88 -19.14 5.49
C ARG A 123 -16.78 -20.59 5.01
N LYS A 124 -17.41 -20.89 3.88
CA LYS A 124 -17.45 -22.22 3.29
C LYS A 124 -16.74 -22.24 1.96
N TRP A 125 -16.24 -23.42 1.62
CA TRP A 125 -15.85 -23.78 0.27
C TRP A 125 -16.74 -24.91 -0.24
N VAL A 126 -16.92 -24.99 -1.57
CA VAL A 126 -17.78 -25.97 -2.26
C VAL A 126 -17.05 -26.49 -3.49
N LEU A 127 -17.10 -27.80 -3.69
CA LEU A 127 -16.70 -28.46 -4.92
C LEU A 127 -17.95 -28.75 -5.76
N TRP A 128 -17.92 -28.35 -7.02
CA TRP A 128 -19.01 -28.50 -7.97
C TRP A 128 -18.61 -29.45 -9.08
N ASP A 129 -19.46 -30.44 -9.36
CA ASP A 129 -19.35 -31.20 -10.59
C ASP A 129 -19.98 -30.40 -11.72
N LEU A 130 -19.20 -30.04 -12.74
CA LEU A 130 -19.65 -29.24 -13.86
C LEU A 130 -20.49 -30.03 -14.87
N VAL A 131 -20.36 -31.36 -14.90
CA VAL A 131 -21.14 -32.24 -15.78
C VAL A 131 -22.58 -32.31 -15.26
N SER A 132 -22.77 -32.66 -14.00
CA SER A 132 -24.11 -32.72 -13.39
C SER A 132 -24.64 -31.35 -12.94
N GLY A 133 -23.73 -30.40 -12.67
CA GLY A 133 -24.01 -29.09 -12.06
C GLY A 133 -24.47 -29.15 -10.61
N LYS A 134 -24.11 -30.21 -9.88
CA LYS A 134 -24.42 -30.40 -8.46
C LYS A 134 -23.19 -30.16 -7.60
N SER A 135 -23.41 -29.78 -6.34
CA SER A 135 -22.33 -29.72 -5.34
C SER A 135 -21.91 -31.14 -4.96
N LEU A 136 -20.64 -31.47 -5.14
CA LEU A 136 -20.02 -32.74 -4.72
C LEU A 136 -19.78 -32.76 -3.22
N LEU A 137 -19.12 -31.71 -2.71
CA LEU A 137 -18.72 -31.60 -1.32
C LEU A 137 -18.76 -30.13 -0.90
N SER A 138 -19.05 -29.88 0.37
CA SER A 138 -18.95 -28.54 0.94
C SER A 138 -18.48 -28.62 2.38
N HIS A 139 -17.66 -27.66 2.80
CA HIS A 139 -17.13 -27.65 4.15
C HIS A 139 -17.01 -26.23 4.72
N LYS A 140 -17.14 -26.10 6.04
CA LYS A 140 -16.90 -24.85 6.75
C LYS A 140 -15.42 -24.78 7.14
N GLY A 141 -14.60 -24.31 6.21
CA GLY A 141 -13.15 -24.32 6.37
C GLY A 141 -12.60 -23.27 7.34
N HIS A 142 -13.22 -22.09 7.46
CA HIS A 142 -12.64 -20.94 8.17
C HIS A 142 -13.57 -20.36 9.25
N THR A 143 -13.01 -19.62 10.21
CA THR A 143 -13.81 -18.92 11.25
C THR A 143 -14.35 -17.58 10.76
N SER A 144 -13.70 -17.00 9.76
CA SER A 144 -14.09 -15.78 9.03
C SER A 144 -14.16 -16.03 7.53
N GLN A 145 -14.45 -14.98 6.74
CA GLN A 145 -14.66 -15.05 5.29
C GLN A 145 -13.46 -15.70 4.59
N ILE A 146 -13.71 -16.58 3.62
CA ILE A 146 -12.65 -17.10 2.74
C ILE A 146 -12.47 -16.07 1.62
N LEU A 147 -11.24 -15.59 1.44
CA LEU A 147 -10.88 -14.55 0.47
C LEU A 147 -10.15 -15.12 -0.76
N ALA A 148 -9.44 -16.25 -0.60
CA ALA A 148 -8.68 -16.88 -1.67
C ALA A 148 -8.82 -18.39 -1.63
N ALA A 149 -8.86 -19.01 -2.80
CA ALA A 149 -8.87 -20.46 -2.98
C ALA A 149 -8.13 -20.83 -4.27
N SER A 150 -7.41 -21.95 -4.27
CA SER A 150 -6.65 -22.41 -5.45
C SER A 150 -6.43 -23.92 -5.40
N PHE A 151 -6.56 -24.61 -6.52
CA PHE A 151 -6.14 -26.00 -6.69
C PHE A 151 -4.64 -26.11 -6.92
N SER A 152 -4.03 -27.21 -6.47
CA SER A 152 -2.68 -27.57 -6.87
C SER A 152 -2.65 -28.02 -8.35
N PRO A 153 -1.53 -27.83 -9.07
CA PRO A 153 -1.42 -28.23 -10.47
C PRO A 153 -1.56 -29.74 -10.71
N ASP A 154 -1.25 -30.56 -9.71
CA ASP A 154 -1.44 -32.02 -9.75
C ASP A 154 -2.89 -32.45 -9.43
N GLY A 155 -3.76 -31.51 -9.05
CA GLY A 155 -5.17 -31.75 -8.71
C GLY A 155 -5.40 -32.44 -7.36
N LYS A 156 -4.34 -32.89 -6.66
CA LYS A 156 -4.48 -33.72 -5.45
C LYS A 156 -4.84 -32.91 -4.20
N ARG A 157 -4.59 -31.59 -4.22
CA ARG A 157 -4.80 -30.72 -3.08
C ARG A 157 -5.43 -29.40 -3.51
N PHE A 158 -6.01 -28.69 -2.56
CA PHE A 158 -6.35 -27.28 -2.75
C PHE A 158 -6.07 -26.50 -1.47
N ALA A 159 -5.86 -25.20 -1.61
CA ALA A 159 -5.63 -24.29 -0.50
C ALA A 159 -6.77 -23.28 -0.40
N THR A 160 -7.14 -22.93 0.83
CA THR A 160 -8.07 -21.83 1.13
C THR A 160 -7.44 -20.88 2.14
N ALA A 161 -7.70 -19.58 2.00
CA ALA A 161 -7.24 -18.59 2.96
C ALA A 161 -8.28 -17.49 3.16
N GLY A 162 -8.27 -16.88 4.35
CA GLY A 162 -9.35 -15.98 4.75
C GLY A 162 -8.95 -14.85 5.69
N SER A 163 -9.98 -14.11 6.10
CA SER A 163 -9.88 -13.01 7.07
C SER A 163 -9.55 -13.46 8.49
N ASP A 164 -9.52 -14.77 8.74
CA ASP A 164 -9.05 -15.36 9.99
C ASP A 164 -7.52 -15.54 10.06
N LEU A 165 -6.80 -15.00 9.08
CA LEU A 165 -5.33 -14.97 8.98
C LEU A 165 -4.68 -16.31 8.65
N PHE A 166 -5.47 -17.38 8.51
CA PHE A 166 -4.98 -18.72 8.27
C PHE A 166 -5.05 -19.10 6.80
N ILE A 167 -4.17 -20.02 6.43
CA ILE A 167 -4.23 -20.76 5.18
C ILE A 167 -4.45 -22.23 5.56
N LYS A 168 -5.39 -22.90 4.92
CA LYS A 168 -5.66 -24.32 5.11
C LYS A 168 -5.42 -25.07 3.81
N ILE A 169 -4.80 -26.24 3.93
CA ILE A 169 -4.54 -27.16 2.82
C ILE A 169 -5.47 -28.35 2.97
N TRP A 170 -6.09 -28.75 1.88
CA TRP A 170 -7.10 -29.79 1.83
C TRP A 170 -6.72 -30.85 0.81
N GLU A 171 -7.10 -32.10 1.07
CA GLU A 171 -7.02 -33.20 0.13
C GLU A 171 -8.22 -33.18 -0.82
N TYR A 172 -7.98 -33.49 -2.09
CA TYR A 172 -9.03 -33.73 -3.09
C TYR A 172 -9.07 -35.21 -3.48
N PRO A 173 -10.26 -35.83 -3.65
CA PRO A 173 -11.61 -35.25 -3.55
C PRO A 173 -12.27 -35.28 -2.16
N GLN A 174 -11.67 -35.94 -1.17
CA GLN A 174 -12.30 -36.23 0.12
C GLN A 174 -12.52 -34.99 1.00
N GLY A 175 -11.73 -33.94 0.79
CA GLY A 175 -11.83 -32.68 1.55
C GLY A 175 -11.25 -32.75 2.96
N GLU A 176 -10.32 -33.66 3.22
CA GLU A 176 -9.63 -33.77 4.51
C GLU A 176 -8.64 -32.61 4.70
N GLU A 177 -8.55 -32.05 5.91
CA GLU A 177 -7.60 -30.97 6.21
C GLU A 177 -6.19 -31.55 6.42
N LEU A 178 -5.29 -31.31 5.47
CA LEU A 178 -3.90 -31.78 5.52
C LEU A 178 -3.00 -30.86 6.36
N GLY A 179 -3.33 -29.58 6.48
CA GLY A 179 -2.50 -28.64 7.22
C GLY A 179 -3.10 -27.25 7.40
N LYS A 180 -2.67 -26.57 8.45
CA LYS A 180 -3.05 -25.20 8.79
C LYS A 180 -1.81 -24.34 8.99
N LEU A 181 -1.63 -23.35 8.12
CA LEU A 181 -0.47 -22.45 8.08
C LEU A 181 -0.80 -21.13 8.78
N LYS A 182 0.11 -20.68 9.65
CA LYS A 182 -0.03 -19.44 10.42
C LYS A 182 1.23 -18.59 10.22
N GLY A 183 1.05 -17.30 9.98
CA GLY A 183 2.17 -16.36 9.93
C GLY A 183 1.76 -14.93 9.61
N HIS A 184 0.78 -14.76 8.73
CA HIS A 184 0.30 -13.42 8.37
C HIS A 184 -0.33 -12.70 9.56
N LYS A 185 -0.12 -11.38 9.63
CA LYS A 185 -0.64 -10.51 10.72
C LYS A 185 -1.99 -9.86 10.36
N LYS A 186 -2.43 -9.97 9.10
CA LYS A 186 -3.69 -9.44 8.57
C LYS A 186 -4.31 -10.41 7.52
N PRO A 187 -5.57 -10.21 7.09
CA PRO A 187 -6.26 -11.11 6.16
C PRO A 187 -5.42 -11.52 4.95
N VAL A 188 -5.44 -12.81 4.64
CA VAL A 188 -4.74 -13.38 3.48
C VAL A 188 -5.64 -13.24 2.27
N THR A 189 -5.19 -12.50 1.26
CA THR A 189 -6.00 -12.02 0.14
C THR A 189 -5.79 -12.82 -1.13
N THR A 190 -4.70 -13.56 -1.26
CA THR A 190 -4.36 -14.29 -2.48
C THR A 190 -3.49 -15.51 -2.19
N LEU A 191 -3.65 -16.54 -3.01
CA LEU A 191 -2.91 -17.80 -2.97
C LEU A 191 -2.52 -18.22 -4.38
N ALA A 192 -1.33 -18.81 -4.54
CA ALA A 192 -0.94 -19.47 -5.77
C ALA A 192 -0.01 -20.66 -5.47
N PHE A 193 -0.29 -21.82 -6.06
CA PHE A 193 0.67 -22.94 -6.04
C PHE A 193 1.79 -22.71 -7.06
N SER A 194 2.99 -23.20 -6.76
CA SER A 194 4.03 -23.33 -7.77
C SER A 194 3.64 -24.40 -8.80
N PRO A 195 4.15 -24.33 -10.05
CA PRO A 195 3.80 -25.28 -11.11
C PRO A 195 4.13 -26.74 -10.77
N ASP A 196 5.14 -26.97 -9.94
CA ASP A 196 5.51 -28.30 -9.44
C ASP A 196 4.66 -28.77 -8.23
N GLY A 197 3.76 -27.92 -7.72
CA GLY A 197 2.91 -28.19 -6.56
C GLY A 197 3.62 -28.16 -5.20
N LYS A 198 4.94 -27.93 -5.17
CA LYS A 198 5.75 -28.08 -3.95
C LYS A 198 5.76 -26.84 -3.06
N LEU A 199 5.44 -25.68 -3.62
CA LEU A 199 5.38 -24.41 -2.91
C LEU A 199 3.98 -23.80 -3.01
N LEU A 200 3.63 -23.03 -1.99
CA LEU A 200 2.47 -22.14 -2.00
C LEU A 200 2.94 -20.73 -1.72
N ALA A 201 2.52 -19.76 -2.53
CA ALA A 201 2.68 -18.34 -2.26
C ALA A 201 1.39 -17.79 -1.65
N SER A 202 1.51 -16.94 -0.64
CA SER A 202 0.39 -16.22 -0.03
C SER A 202 0.69 -14.73 0.09
N GLY A 203 -0.25 -13.90 -0.34
CA GLY A 203 -0.21 -12.44 -0.16
C GLY A 203 -1.28 -11.98 0.83
N SER A 204 -0.99 -10.89 1.57
CA SER A 204 -1.88 -10.42 2.63
C SER A 204 -2.01 -8.90 2.68
N GLN A 205 -3.04 -8.45 3.41
CA GLN A 205 -3.21 -7.07 3.84
C GLN A 205 -2.12 -6.57 4.80
N ASP A 206 -1.22 -7.43 5.28
CA ASP A 206 -0.02 -7.04 6.04
C ASP A 206 1.15 -6.58 5.15
N HIS A 207 0.90 -6.52 3.83
CA HIS A 207 1.83 -6.10 2.79
C HIS A 207 2.96 -7.11 2.54
N GLN A 208 2.88 -8.30 3.14
CA GLN A 208 3.87 -9.35 3.02
C GLN A 208 3.42 -10.43 2.04
N ILE A 209 4.41 -11.11 1.46
CA ILE A 209 4.22 -12.33 0.70
C ILE A 209 5.05 -13.42 1.35
N PHE A 210 4.42 -14.55 1.67
CA PHE A 210 5.11 -15.72 2.22
C PHE A 210 5.12 -16.86 1.22
N LEU A 211 6.23 -17.59 1.19
CA LEU A 211 6.36 -18.86 0.47
C LEU A 211 6.40 -20.00 1.48
N TRP A 212 5.54 -20.99 1.26
CA TRP A 212 5.37 -22.17 2.11
C TRP A 212 5.85 -23.40 1.36
N ARG A 213 6.51 -24.31 2.05
CA ARG A 213 6.91 -25.60 1.50
C ARG A 213 5.85 -26.65 1.84
N LEU A 214 5.40 -27.40 0.84
CA LEU A 214 4.35 -28.42 0.97
C LEU A 214 4.88 -29.86 0.89
N GLU A 215 6.15 -30.04 0.53
CA GLU A 215 6.83 -31.34 0.45
C GLU A 215 8.23 -31.32 1.08
N PRO A 216 8.73 -32.43 1.65
CA PRO A 216 8.04 -33.72 1.80
C PRO A 216 6.87 -33.67 2.79
N GLU A 217 6.89 -32.73 3.74
CA GLU A 217 5.79 -32.44 4.66
C GLU A 217 5.39 -30.97 4.57
N ILE A 218 4.14 -30.68 4.96
CA ILE A 218 3.60 -29.31 4.97
C ILE A 218 4.24 -28.52 6.12
N SER A 219 5.13 -27.58 5.77
CA SER A 219 5.78 -26.71 6.74
C SER A 219 4.79 -25.71 7.35
N LYS A 220 4.68 -25.69 8.68
CA LYS A 220 3.84 -24.73 9.41
C LYS A 220 4.46 -23.32 9.48
N THR A 221 5.73 -23.18 9.12
CA THR A 221 6.45 -21.91 9.04
C THR A 221 6.75 -21.54 7.59
N PRO A 222 6.76 -20.24 7.25
CA PRO A 222 7.09 -19.82 5.90
C PRO A 222 8.57 -20.08 5.62
N PHE A 223 8.87 -20.71 4.48
CA PHE A 223 10.23 -20.93 4.01
C PHE A 223 10.89 -19.62 3.57
N ARG A 224 10.12 -18.68 3.00
CA ARG A 224 10.59 -17.33 2.69
C ARG A 224 9.55 -16.27 2.99
N LYS A 225 10.06 -15.09 3.31
CA LYS A 225 9.31 -13.84 3.44
C LYS A 225 9.84 -12.86 2.39
N LEU A 226 8.96 -12.41 1.50
CA LEU A 226 9.29 -11.43 0.46
C LEU A 226 8.76 -10.07 0.92
N GLU A 227 9.68 -9.18 1.29
CA GLU A 227 9.36 -7.86 1.82
C GLU A 227 9.53 -6.78 0.75
N GLY A 228 8.62 -5.80 0.76
CA GLY A 228 8.85 -4.53 0.07
C GLY A 228 7.59 -3.81 -0.37
N HIS A 229 6.46 -4.49 -0.52
CA HIS A 229 5.20 -3.81 -0.83
C HIS A 229 4.81 -2.87 0.31
N SER A 230 4.30 -1.69 -0.03
CA SER A 230 3.88 -0.69 0.97
C SER A 230 2.37 -0.70 1.23
N TYR A 231 1.62 -1.56 0.54
CA TYR A 231 0.17 -1.72 0.71
C TYR A 231 -0.25 -3.18 0.45
N ILE A 232 -1.54 -3.46 0.65
CA ILE A 232 -2.19 -4.76 0.45
C ILE A 232 -1.73 -5.42 -0.86
N VAL A 233 -1.27 -6.67 -0.75
CA VAL A 233 -0.98 -7.54 -1.90
C VAL A 233 -2.30 -8.10 -2.41
N THR A 234 -2.69 -7.76 -3.63
CA THR A 234 -3.98 -8.17 -4.21
C THR A 234 -3.89 -9.50 -4.94
N GLN A 235 -2.77 -9.78 -5.60
CA GLN A 235 -2.58 -11.01 -6.36
C GLN A 235 -1.12 -11.47 -6.35
N VAL A 236 -0.93 -12.79 -6.34
CA VAL A 236 0.36 -13.45 -6.56
C VAL A 236 0.20 -14.59 -7.56
N PHE A 237 1.20 -14.83 -8.40
CA PHE A 237 1.25 -16.01 -9.27
C PHE A 237 2.69 -16.35 -9.65
N PHE A 238 2.96 -17.63 -9.84
CA PHE A 238 4.28 -18.11 -10.28
C PHE A 238 4.43 -18.02 -11.79
N SER A 239 5.67 -17.84 -12.26
CA SER A 239 6.03 -18.13 -13.65
C SER A 239 5.81 -19.61 -13.97
N ILE A 240 5.64 -19.96 -15.24
CA ILE A 240 5.43 -21.35 -15.68
C ILE A 240 6.58 -22.30 -15.27
N ALA A 241 7.81 -21.79 -15.18
CA ALA A 241 8.97 -22.56 -14.72
C ALA A 241 9.09 -22.65 -13.19
N GLY A 242 8.24 -21.95 -12.43
CA GLY A 242 8.27 -21.90 -10.96
C GLY A 242 9.44 -21.11 -10.36
N LYS A 243 10.33 -20.55 -11.18
CA LYS A 243 11.53 -19.81 -10.72
C LYS A 243 11.25 -18.37 -10.32
N ALA A 244 10.24 -17.74 -10.91
CA ALA A 244 9.84 -16.39 -10.57
C ALA A 244 8.46 -16.36 -9.92
N LEU A 245 8.25 -15.38 -9.05
CA LEU A 245 6.95 -15.00 -8.52
C LEU A 245 6.63 -13.58 -8.98
N ILE A 246 5.42 -13.35 -9.46
CA ILE A 246 4.89 -12.02 -9.72
C ILE A 246 3.90 -11.67 -8.61
N SER A 247 4.01 -10.45 -8.08
CA SER A 247 3.07 -9.93 -7.10
C SER A 247 2.56 -8.56 -7.48
N ILE A 248 1.32 -8.27 -7.09
CA ILE A 248 0.64 -7.03 -7.40
C ILE A 248 0.04 -6.48 -6.13
N SER A 249 0.14 -5.16 -5.95
CA SER A 249 -0.32 -4.48 -4.75
C SER A 249 -1.01 -3.17 -5.10
N LYS A 250 -1.89 -2.72 -4.20
CA LYS A 250 -2.48 -1.37 -4.28
C LYS A 250 -1.45 -0.26 -4.04
N ASP A 251 -0.20 -0.59 -3.74
CA ASP A 251 0.93 0.36 -3.78
C ASP A 251 1.29 0.82 -5.20
N LYS A 252 0.48 0.45 -6.20
CA LYS A 252 0.62 0.78 -7.62
C LYS A 252 1.80 0.07 -8.27
N THR A 253 2.33 -0.99 -7.66
CA THR A 253 3.46 -1.75 -8.21
C THR A 253 3.12 -3.20 -8.50
N MET A 254 3.64 -3.69 -9.61
CA MET A 254 3.86 -5.11 -9.87
C MET A 254 5.33 -5.40 -9.61
N ARG A 255 5.65 -6.47 -8.90
CA ARG A 255 7.02 -6.88 -8.60
C ARG A 255 7.29 -8.28 -9.07
N LEU A 256 8.50 -8.49 -9.58
CA LEU A 256 9.03 -9.78 -9.98
C LEU A 256 10.09 -10.20 -8.97
N TRP A 257 9.95 -11.41 -8.44
CA TRP A 257 10.82 -11.98 -7.42
C TRP A 257 11.44 -13.27 -7.94
N GLU A 258 12.67 -13.55 -7.51
CA GLU A 258 13.28 -14.87 -7.66
C GLU A 258 12.83 -15.76 -6.50
N VAL A 259 12.24 -16.92 -6.80
CA VAL A 259 11.70 -17.84 -5.79
C VAL A 259 12.82 -18.48 -4.97
N LYS A 260 13.93 -18.83 -5.63
CA LYS A 260 15.05 -19.53 -4.99
C LYS A 260 15.72 -18.67 -3.92
N SER A 261 15.98 -17.39 -4.19
CA SER A 261 16.67 -16.48 -3.25
C SER A 261 15.72 -15.59 -2.44
N GLY A 262 14.51 -15.32 -2.94
CA GLY A 262 13.60 -14.31 -2.41
C GLY A 262 13.97 -12.88 -2.81
N LYS A 263 14.98 -12.70 -3.66
CA LYS A 263 15.42 -11.38 -4.14
C LYS A 263 14.37 -10.78 -5.07
N MET A 264 14.12 -9.49 -4.90
CA MET A 264 13.33 -8.71 -5.84
C MET A 264 14.16 -8.42 -7.10
N LEU A 265 13.70 -8.87 -8.25
CA LEU A 265 14.38 -8.73 -9.54
C LEU A 265 13.97 -7.44 -10.25
N ARG A 266 12.67 -7.16 -10.34
CA ARG A 266 12.13 -5.97 -11.02
C ARG A 266 10.93 -5.38 -10.30
N ILE A 267 10.75 -4.08 -10.45
CA ILE A 267 9.55 -3.34 -10.09
C ILE A 267 9.00 -2.70 -11.36
N LEU A 268 7.72 -2.90 -11.60
CA LEU A 268 6.94 -2.17 -12.58
C LEU A 268 5.94 -1.31 -11.84
N HIS A 269 6.09 0.01 -11.98
CA HIS A 269 5.07 0.93 -11.54
C HIS A 269 3.95 0.86 -12.57
N GLY A 270 2.74 0.50 -12.13
CA GLY A 270 1.53 0.84 -12.86
C GLY A 270 1.46 2.36 -13.00
N ASP A 271 0.59 2.84 -13.87
CA ASP A 271 0.38 4.29 -14.07
C ASP A 271 0.02 5.02 -12.76
N SER A 272 -0.41 6.28 -12.84
CA SER A 272 -0.78 7.10 -11.66
C SER A 272 -1.83 6.47 -10.72
N THR A 273 -2.44 5.34 -11.10
CA THR A 273 -3.49 4.63 -10.38
C THR A 273 -3.06 3.23 -9.86
N PRO A 274 -3.64 2.75 -8.74
CA PRO A 274 -3.47 1.38 -8.25
C PRO A 274 -3.79 0.32 -9.30
N LEU A 275 -2.99 -0.76 -9.29
CA LEU A 275 -3.25 -1.97 -10.06
C LEU A 275 -4.41 -2.74 -9.42
N VAL A 276 -5.30 -3.29 -10.26
CA VAL A 276 -6.54 -3.95 -9.83
C VAL A 276 -6.46 -5.45 -10.05
N ALA A 277 -6.19 -5.88 -11.27
CA ALA A 277 -6.10 -7.30 -11.63
C ALA A 277 -4.91 -7.57 -12.56
N ALA A 278 -4.48 -8.83 -12.59
CA ALA A 278 -3.59 -9.32 -13.62
C ALA A 278 -3.78 -10.79 -13.93
N ALA A 279 -3.24 -11.18 -15.08
CA ALA A 279 -3.15 -12.58 -15.48
C ALA A 279 -1.83 -12.83 -16.20
N LEU A 280 -1.24 -14.01 -15.98
CA LEU A 280 -0.16 -14.53 -16.80
C LEU A 280 -0.78 -15.42 -17.88
N SER A 281 -0.32 -15.30 -19.12
CA SER A 281 -0.75 -16.21 -20.17
C SER A 281 -0.28 -17.65 -19.89
N PRO A 282 -1.04 -18.68 -20.29
CA PRO A 282 -0.66 -20.08 -20.17
C PRO A 282 0.74 -20.45 -20.72
N ASP A 283 1.24 -19.74 -21.73
CA ASP A 283 2.61 -19.95 -22.25
C ASP A 283 3.70 -19.23 -21.43
N GLY A 284 3.32 -18.45 -20.42
CA GLY A 284 4.21 -17.68 -19.57
C GLY A 284 4.83 -16.46 -20.25
N LYS A 285 4.43 -16.11 -21.48
CA LYS A 285 5.07 -15.05 -22.28
C LYS A 285 4.43 -13.68 -22.15
N LEU A 286 3.16 -13.60 -21.75
CA LEU A 286 2.40 -12.37 -21.67
C LEU A 286 1.86 -12.16 -20.26
N ILE A 287 1.80 -10.91 -19.84
CA ILE A 287 1.18 -10.47 -18.58
C ILE A 287 0.11 -9.45 -18.94
N ALA A 288 -1.15 -9.71 -18.61
CA ALA A 288 -2.21 -8.71 -18.68
C ALA A 288 -2.31 -7.98 -17.35
N LEU A 289 -2.48 -6.66 -17.38
CA LEU A 289 -2.65 -5.80 -16.21
C LEU A 289 -3.86 -4.90 -16.42
N SER A 290 -4.65 -4.72 -15.36
CA SER A 290 -5.58 -3.59 -15.24
C SER A 290 -5.20 -2.72 -14.05
N ASN A 291 -5.52 -1.43 -14.17
CA ASN A 291 -5.39 -0.44 -13.11
C ASN A 291 -6.76 0.24 -12.89
N LEU A 292 -6.84 1.37 -12.18
CA LEU A 292 -8.12 2.10 -12.06
C LEU A 292 -8.51 2.86 -13.34
N THR A 293 -7.75 2.74 -14.42
CA THR A 293 -8.23 3.15 -15.74
C THR A 293 -9.18 2.09 -16.30
N ASN A 294 -9.90 2.46 -17.36
CA ASN A 294 -10.82 1.55 -18.04
C ASN A 294 -10.11 0.61 -19.04
N ASP A 295 -8.79 0.66 -19.07
CA ASP A 295 -7.97 0.00 -20.07
C ASP A 295 -7.23 -1.22 -19.50
N ILE A 296 -6.94 -2.18 -20.38
CA ILE A 296 -6.14 -3.36 -20.09
C ILE A 296 -4.83 -3.27 -20.85
N THR A 297 -3.71 -3.40 -20.13
CA THR A 297 -2.36 -3.37 -20.70
C THR A 297 -1.79 -4.77 -20.80
N ILE A 298 -1.25 -5.14 -21.97
CA ILE A 298 -0.52 -6.40 -22.18
C ILE A 298 0.98 -6.12 -22.21
N LEU A 299 1.71 -6.84 -21.37
CA LEU A 299 3.16 -6.83 -21.28
C LEU A 299 3.76 -8.16 -21.72
N THR A 300 5.03 -8.16 -22.14
CA THR A 300 5.81 -9.39 -22.31
C THR A 300 6.51 -9.77 -21.00
N PHE A 301 6.59 -11.07 -20.71
CA PHE A 301 7.34 -11.58 -19.57
C PHE A 301 8.85 -11.51 -19.86
N PRO A 302 9.67 -11.00 -18.94
CA PRO A 302 11.11 -10.85 -19.17
C PRO A 302 11.82 -12.21 -19.13
N THR A 303 12.29 -12.66 -20.30
CA THR A 303 13.10 -13.89 -20.45
C THR A 303 14.61 -13.63 -20.46
N ASP A 304 14.99 -12.36 -20.40
CA ASP A 304 16.37 -11.84 -20.45
C ASP A 304 17.09 -11.87 -19.10
N ILE A 305 16.43 -12.31 -18.02
CA ILE A 305 16.99 -12.27 -16.66
C ILE A 305 17.81 -13.55 -16.39
N PRO A 306 19.14 -13.45 -16.18
CA PRO A 306 20.01 -14.62 -15.97
C PRO A 306 19.60 -15.46 -14.76
N GLU A 307 19.16 -14.84 -13.67
CA GLU A 307 18.69 -15.54 -12.46
C GLU A 307 17.44 -16.42 -12.70
N LEU A 308 16.79 -16.28 -13.85
CA LEU A 308 15.62 -17.07 -14.25
C LEU A 308 15.93 -18.12 -15.33
N GLN A 309 17.16 -18.18 -15.85
CA GLN A 309 17.57 -19.18 -16.85
C GLN A 309 17.97 -20.51 -16.19
N ASP A 310 17.90 -21.61 -16.94
CA ASP A 310 18.40 -22.91 -16.48
C ASP A 310 19.94 -22.92 -16.50
N ASP A 311 20.55 -23.42 -15.43
CA ASP A 311 21.95 -23.86 -15.44
C ASP A 311 22.03 -25.13 -16.34
N THR A 312 21.96 -24.94 -17.66
CA THR A 312 22.23 -25.99 -18.63
C THR A 312 23.45 -25.63 -19.47
N GLY A 313 24.61 -26.02 -18.95
CA GLY A 313 25.89 -26.01 -19.65
C GLY A 313 26.84 -27.04 -19.03
N ASP A 314 27.04 -28.14 -19.76
CA ASP A 314 27.87 -29.30 -19.44
C ASP A 314 29.36 -28.99 -19.12
N VAL A 315 29.87 -29.77 -18.17
CA VAL A 315 31.20 -30.41 -18.05
C VAL A 315 32.46 -29.61 -18.45
N SER A 316 33.28 -29.27 -17.44
CA SER A 316 34.70 -29.63 -17.49
C SER A 316 35.21 -29.98 -16.09
N ALA A 317 35.76 -31.19 -16.00
CA ALA A 317 36.44 -31.71 -14.85
C ALA A 317 37.77 -30.97 -14.63
N SER A 318 37.99 -30.50 -13.40
CA SER A 318 39.27 -30.42 -12.67
C SER A 318 38.95 -29.65 -11.40
N GLY A 319 39.34 -30.00 -10.19
CA GLY A 319 40.22 -31.01 -9.63
C GLY A 319 40.25 -30.66 -8.14
N GLU A 320 40.40 -31.67 -7.32
CA GLU A 320 40.40 -31.66 -5.85
C GLU A 320 41.06 -30.43 -5.20
N THR A 321 40.53 -30.02 -4.05
CA THR A 321 41.29 -30.16 -2.78
C THR A 321 40.41 -29.88 -1.58
N ASP A 322 40.59 -30.76 -0.60
CA ASP A 322 40.04 -30.78 0.74
C ASP A 322 40.10 -29.44 1.48
N ASN A 323 39.12 -29.18 2.33
CA ASN A 323 39.40 -29.14 3.77
C ASN A 323 38.12 -29.16 4.61
N SER A 324 38.02 -30.27 5.33
CA SER A 324 37.17 -30.50 6.49
C SER A 324 37.69 -29.72 7.71
N ALA A 325 36.77 -29.10 8.45
CA ALA A 325 36.93 -28.77 9.87
C ALA A 325 35.50 -28.53 10.43
N SER A 326 34.82 -29.60 10.83
CA SER A 326 34.69 -30.06 12.21
C SER A 326 33.76 -29.19 13.07
N LEU A 327 32.53 -29.70 13.23
CA LEU A 327 31.68 -29.44 14.38
C LEU A 327 32.44 -29.75 15.67
N GLN A 328 32.26 -28.91 16.69
CA GLN A 328 32.30 -29.35 18.08
C GLN A 328 30.91 -29.16 18.68
N THR A 329 30.29 -30.30 18.92
CA THR A 329 29.19 -30.56 19.84
C THR A 329 29.72 -30.60 21.27
N SER A 330 28.96 -30.03 22.20
CA SER A 330 28.95 -30.48 23.60
C SER A 330 27.51 -30.53 24.09
N GLU A 331 26.95 -31.74 24.14
CA GLU A 331 25.92 -32.17 25.09
C GLU A 331 26.59 -32.26 26.50
N SER A 332 25.95 -32.28 27.67
CA SER A 332 24.59 -32.65 28.06
C SER A 332 24.26 -32.16 29.50
N ASP A 333 22.95 -32.13 29.80
CA ASP A 333 22.30 -32.45 31.09
C ASP A 333 22.40 -31.48 32.29
N SER A 334 21.44 -31.34 33.21
CA SER A 334 20.02 -31.71 33.35
C SER A 334 19.51 -31.01 34.64
N ASP A 335 18.18 -30.85 34.76
CA ASP A 335 17.39 -30.63 35.99
C ASP A 335 17.36 -29.27 36.73
N ALA A 336 16.23 -28.58 36.48
CA ALA A 336 15.25 -28.00 37.42
C ALA A 336 15.70 -27.46 38.79
N SER A 337 15.47 -26.16 39.03
CA SER A 337 14.39 -25.65 39.90
C SER A 337 14.59 -24.17 40.27
N ASP A 338 13.46 -23.54 40.59
CA ASP A 338 13.22 -22.12 40.87
C ASP A 338 14.27 -21.35 41.68
N LYS A 339 14.61 -20.14 41.22
CA LYS A 339 14.72 -18.94 42.07
C LYS A 339 14.73 -17.65 41.26
N TYR A 340 13.68 -16.87 41.44
CA TYR A 340 13.61 -15.45 41.07
C TYR A 340 14.72 -14.67 41.78
N GLY A 341 15.51 -13.93 40.99
CA GLY A 341 16.44 -12.91 41.43
C GLY A 341 16.71 -11.97 40.27
N ILE A 342 15.84 -10.97 40.09
CA ILE A 342 16.04 -9.92 39.09
C ILE A 342 17.15 -9.00 39.62
N ASP A 343 18.27 -9.00 38.91
CA ASP A 343 19.43 -8.16 39.18
C ASP A 343 19.15 -6.72 38.74
N LEU A 344 18.94 -5.83 39.72
CA LEU A 344 18.51 -4.44 39.52
C LEU A 344 19.56 -3.55 38.86
N GLU A 345 20.81 -3.99 38.71
CA GLU A 345 21.86 -3.21 38.03
C GLU A 345 21.80 -3.34 36.50
N ASN A 346 21.22 -4.41 35.96
CA ASN A 346 21.13 -4.63 34.51
C ASN A 346 20.03 -3.78 33.82
N LEU A 347 19.10 -3.22 34.60
CA LEU A 347 18.03 -2.34 34.08
C LEU A 347 18.53 -0.95 33.67
N LYS A 348 19.62 -0.44 34.29
CA LYS A 348 20.16 0.88 33.96
C LYS A 348 20.98 0.92 32.68
N GLU A 349 21.47 -0.23 32.20
CA GLU A 349 22.17 -0.32 30.91
C GLU A 349 21.21 -0.59 29.74
N MET A 350 20.10 -1.29 29.97
CA MET A 350 19.06 -1.50 28.95
C MET A 350 18.26 -0.24 28.60
N GLU A 351 18.23 0.78 29.47
CA GLU A 351 17.61 2.09 29.19
C GLU A 351 18.36 2.96 28.16
N LYS A 352 19.55 2.55 27.72
CA LYS A 352 20.36 3.30 26.73
C LYS A 352 20.22 2.82 25.29
N LEU A 353 19.46 1.77 25.03
CA LEU A 353 19.18 1.29 23.66
C LEU A 353 17.82 1.84 23.17
N PRO A 354 17.71 2.32 21.93
CA PRO A 354 16.44 2.80 21.41
C PRO A 354 15.44 1.64 21.31
N MET A 355 14.28 1.78 21.98
CA MET A 355 13.19 0.80 21.96
C MET A 355 12.74 0.45 20.54
N THR A 356 12.40 -0.81 20.34
CA THR A 356 11.83 -1.27 19.06
C THR A 356 10.41 -0.71 18.85
N ALA A 357 9.98 -0.61 17.59
CA ALA A 357 8.64 -0.14 17.24
C ALA A 357 7.50 -1.02 17.80
N GLU A 358 7.79 -2.27 18.17
CA GLU A 358 6.86 -3.19 18.82
C GLU A 358 6.76 -2.92 20.33
N GLU A 359 7.86 -2.59 21.00
CA GLU A 359 7.88 -2.19 22.42
C GLU A 359 7.23 -0.80 22.64
N LEU A 360 7.40 0.12 21.69
CA LEU A 360 6.72 1.44 21.71
C LEU A 360 5.19 1.32 21.56
N ARG A 361 4.72 0.29 20.86
CA ARG A 361 3.28 -0.03 20.77
C ARG A 361 2.76 -0.66 22.06
N ALA A 362 3.56 -1.49 22.72
CA ALA A 362 3.23 -2.06 24.02
C ALA A 362 3.15 -0.99 25.12
N TYR A 363 4.00 0.05 25.07
CA TYR A 363 3.94 1.18 26.00
C TYR A 363 2.72 2.11 25.80
N ALA A 364 2.07 2.03 24.64
CA ALA A 364 0.90 2.84 24.29
C ALA A 364 -0.44 2.19 24.69
N VAL A 365 -0.42 0.93 25.16
CA VAL A 365 -1.63 0.19 25.51
C VAL A 365 -1.68 0.00 27.02
N THR A 366 -2.27 0.97 27.69
CA THR A 366 -2.94 0.76 28.98
C THR A 366 -4.38 1.24 28.84
N GLU A 367 -5.32 0.32 29.11
CA GLU A 367 -6.78 0.45 29.25
C GLU A 367 -7.63 0.44 27.96
N THR A 368 -8.22 -0.72 27.66
CA THR A 368 -8.77 -1.07 26.33
C THR A 368 -10.29 -1.23 26.19
N ASP A 369 -11.13 -0.93 27.18
CA ASP A 369 -12.60 -1.05 26.98
C ASP A 369 -13.36 0.29 26.93
N ASP A 370 -12.93 1.34 27.64
CA ASP A 370 -13.64 2.65 27.61
C ASP A 370 -13.19 3.58 26.47
N LEU A 371 -11.95 3.43 25.98
CA LEU A 371 -11.39 4.34 24.97
C LEU A 371 -12.03 4.19 23.58
N SER A 372 -12.47 2.99 23.18
CA SER A 372 -13.09 2.78 21.86
C SER A 372 -14.43 3.50 21.74
N THR A 373 -15.23 3.53 22.82
CA THR A 373 -16.54 4.19 22.86
C THR A 373 -16.38 5.70 22.80
N VAL A 374 -15.50 6.26 23.62
CA VAL A 374 -15.21 7.71 23.63
C VAL A 374 -14.61 8.16 22.28
N GLN A 375 -13.72 7.37 21.68
CA GLN A 375 -13.18 7.65 20.34
C GLN A 375 -14.27 7.67 19.26
N TYR A 376 -15.19 6.70 19.31
CA TYR A 376 -16.29 6.62 18.37
C TYR A 376 -17.23 7.83 18.51
N GLU A 377 -17.62 8.19 19.74
CA GLU A 377 -18.46 9.35 20.02
C GLU A 377 -17.83 10.67 19.54
N MET A 378 -16.52 10.86 19.79
CA MET A 378 -15.80 12.05 19.31
C MET A 378 -15.82 12.14 17.78
N ARG A 379 -15.57 11.04 17.07
CA ARG A 379 -15.56 11.02 15.61
C ARG A 379 -16.96 11.23 15.01
N GLN A 380 -18.00 10.65 15.62
CA GLN A 380 -19.39 10.93 15.25
C GLN A 380 -19.78 12.40 15.47
N ARG A 381 -19.38 12.98 16.61
CA ARG A 381 -19.63 14.40 16.89
C ARG A 381 -18.92 15.28 15.87
N LEU A 382 -17.68 14.96 15.50
CA LEU A 382 -16.93 15.70 14.48
C LEU A 382 -17.62 15.62 13.11
N ASN A 383 -18.09 14.42 12.72
CA ASN A 383 -18.83 14.22 11.49
C ASN A 383 -20.10 15.12 11.44
N LEU A 384 -20.85 15.18 12.54
CA LEU A 384 -22.03 16.05 12.64
C LEU A 384 -21.66 17.53 12.48
N LEU A 385 -20.60 17.99 13.14
CA LEU A 385 -20.14 19.38 13.02
C LEU A 385 -19.72 19.72 11.58
N LEU A 386 -19.02 18.80 10.90
CA LEU A 386 -18.58 18.99 9.52
C LEU A 386 -19.74 19.01 8.50
N LYS A 387 -20.88 18.39 8.80
CA LYS A 387 -22.12 18.49 8.01
C LYS A 387 -22.82 19.84 8.15
N THR A 388 -22.59 20.56 9.25
CA THR A 388 -23.25 21.86 9.45
C THR A 388 -22.78 22.89 8.44
N LYS A 389 -23.71 23.66 7.88
CA LYS A 389 -23.38 24.74 6.92
C LYS A 389 -22.68 25.92 7.59
N ASP A 390 -22.93 26.13 8.88
CA ASP A 390 -22.32 27.22 9.66
C ASP A 390 -21.02 26.74 10.33
N THR A 391 -19.94 26.75 9.54
CA THR A 391 -18.58 26.40 9.98
C THR A 391 -18.06 27.39 11.03
N CYS A 392 -18.58 28.62 11.06
CA CYS A 392 -18.09 29.68 11.91
C CYS A 392 -18.56 29.56 13.36
N LEU A 393 -19.83 29.20 13.56
CA LEU A 393 -20.38 28.98 14.90
C LEU A 393 -19.64 27.86 15.65
N HIS A 394 -19.23 26.81 14.93
CA HIS A 394 -18.66 25.60 15.52
C HIS A 394 -17.13 25.50 15.41
N ALA A 395 -16.45 26.54 14.92
CA ALA A 395 -15.01 26.49 14.62
C ALA A 395 -14.15 26.07 15.83
N ALA A 396 -14.44 26.62 17.01
CA ALA A 396 -13.70 26.31 18.23
C ALA A 396 -13.93 24.87 18.72
N GLU A 397 -15.16 24.36 18.59
CA GLU A 397 -15.50 22.98 18.96
C GLU A 397 -14.84 21.98 17.99
N MET A 398 -14.92 22.25 16.68
CA MET A 398 -14.28 21.44 15.65
C MET A 398 -12.76 21.34 15.85
N GLU A 399 -12.09 22.46 16.12
CA GLU A 399 -10.64 22.47 16.37
C GLU A 399 -10.28 21.64 17.61
N LYS A 400 -10.96 21.88 18.73
CA LYS A 400 -10.71 21.15 19.99
C LYS A 400 -10.92 19.65 19.83
N LEU A 401 -11.97 19.26 19.12
CA LEU A 401 -12.32 17.86 18.88
C LEU A 401 -11.35 17.17 17.93
N ALA A 402 -10.98 17.84 16.83
CA ALA A 402 -10.00 17.33 15.87
C ALA A 402 -8.62 17.11 16.51
N LEU A 403 -8.14 18.05 17.34
CA LEU A 403 -6.88 17.89 18.06
C LEU A 403 -6.92 16.70 19.03
N LYS A 404 -8.03 16.47 19.72
CA LYS A 404 -8.20 15.29 20.58
C LYS A 404 -8.21 13.98 19.79
N ILE A 405 -8.86 13.97 18.62
CA ILE A 405 -8.89 12.79 17.75
C ILE A 405 -7.47 12.47 17.28
N LEU A 406 -6.71 13.43 16.76
CA LEU A 406 -5.36 13.19 16.22
C LEU A 406 -4.33 12.73 17.26
N VAL A 407 -4.53 13.04 18.54
CA VAL A 407 -3.71 12.49 19.64
C VAL A 407 -3.84 10.97 19.74
N ILE A 408 -5.00 10.43 19.36
CA ILE A 408 -5.37 9.02 19.51
C ILE A 408 -5.30 8.28 18.16
N VAL A 409 -5.90 8.87 17.12
CA VAL A 409 -5.99 8.37 15.75
C VAL A 409 -5.27 9.38 14.83
N PRO A 410 -3.94 9.29 14.71
CA PRO A 410 -3.14 10.29 13.98
C PRO A 410 -3.33 10.27 12.46
N ASP A 411 -3.99 9.25 11.89
CA ASP A 411 -4.27 9.13 10.45
C ASP A 411 -5.65 9.64 10.03
N ASP A 412 -6.41 10.31 10.92
CA ASP A 412 -7.79 10.72 10.64
C ASP A 412 -7.87 11.95 9.72
N LEU A 413 -8.26 11.73 8.45
CA LEU A 413 -8.36 12.80 7.45
C LEU A 413 -9.48 13.81 7.76
N ALA A 414 -10.57 13.39 8.41
CA ALA A 414 -11.66 14.31 8.75
C ALA A 414 -11.23 15.29 9.84
N ALA A 415 -10.42 14.85 10.80
CA ALA A 415 -9.80 15.71 11.80
C ALA A 415 -8.86 16.73 11.14
N TYR A 416 -8.00 16.32 10.21
CA TYR A 416 -7.18 17.28 9.45
C TYR A 416 -8.01 18.25 8.63
N HIS A 417 -9.11 17.80 8.00
CA HIS A 417 -10.00 18.68 7.24
C HIS A 417 -10.66 19.74 8.14
N ALA A 418 -11.09 19.35 9.35
CA ALA A 418 -11.60 20.28 10.34
C ALA A 418 -10.55 21.33 10.72
N LEU A 419 -9.30 20.92 10.97
CA LEU A 419 -8.21 21.84 11.28
C LEU A 419 -7.84 22.76 10.12
N VAL A 420 -7.89 22.28 8.88
CA VAL A 420 -7.72 23.09 7.69
C VAL A 420 -8.80 24.17 7.62
N LYS A 421 -10.07 23.81 7.82
CA LYS A 421 -11.18 24.78 7.86
C LYS A 421 -10.98 25.84 8.95
N THR A 422 -10.61 25.43 10.17
CA THR A 422 -10.44 26.38 11.28
C THR A 422 -9.21 27.27 11.09
N SER A 423 -8.11 26.73 10.57
CA SER A 423 -6.89 27.49 10.27
C SER A 423 -7.12 28.55 9.19
N ILE A 424 -7.94 28.24 8.17
CA ILE A 424 -8.36 29.21 7.15
C ILE A 424 -9.18 30.35 7.78
N LEU A 425 -10.13 30.03 8.67
CA LEU A 425 -10.94 31.03 9.38
C LEU A 425 -10.10 31.94 10.28
N LYS A 426 -9.08 31.36 10.95
CA LYS A 426 -8.16 32.08 11.85
C LYS A 426 -7.00 32.76 11.12
N GLN A 427 -6.82 32.49 9.82
CA GLN A 427 -5.70 32.97 9.00
C GLN A 427 -4.31 32.53 9.51
N ASP A 428 -4.25 31.35 10.14
CA ASP A 428 -2.99 30.75 10.57
C ASP A 428 -2.38 29.89 9.45
N PHE A 429 -1.64 30.53 8.56
CA PHE A 429 -1.06 29.86 7.39
C PHE A 429 0.11 28.94 7.70
N ALA A 430 0.75 29.09 8.87
CA ALA A 430 1.85 28.24 9.28
C ALA A 430 1.34 26.84 9.63
N THR A 431 0.32 26.76 10.47
CA THR A 431 -0.36 25.49 10.81
C THR A 431 -1.13 24.93 9.63
N LEU A 432 -1.77 25.77 8.81
CA LEU A 432 -2.43 25.33 7.59
C LEU A 432 -1.47 24.56 6.66
N SER A 433 -0.24 25.06 6.48
CA SER A 433 0.79 24.39 5.67
C SER A 433 1.13 23.00 6.21
N LEU A 434 1.26 22.88 7.54
CA LEU A 434 1.49 21.59 8.20
C LEU A 434 0.29 20.66 8.01
N PHE A 435 -0.93 21.10 8.29
CA PHE A 435 -2.13 20.26 8.19
C PHE A 435 -2.43 19.79 6.78
N VAL A 436 -2.24 20.66 5.77
CA VAL A 436 -2.37 20.26 4.36
C VAL A 436 -1.32 19.22 3.99
N SER A 437 -0.08 19.38 4.46
CA SER A 437 1.00 18.43 4.22
C SER A 437 0.78 17.08 4.95
N SER A 438 0.32 17.10 6.20
CA SER A 438 0.03 15.91 6.98
C SER A 438 -1.21 15.17 6.47
N GLY A 439 -2.29 15.89 6.15
CA GLY A 439 -3.53 15.28 5.65
C GLY A 439 -3.35 14.52 4.33
N TYR A 440 -2.32 14.85 3.54
CA TYR A 440 -1.95 14.06 2.36
C TYR A 440 -1.69 12.57 2.69
N PHE A 441 -1.14 12.28 3.88
CA PHE A 441 -0.84 10.91 4.35
C PHE A 441 -1.92 10.33 5.28
N ALA A 442 -3.00 11.04 5.55
CA ALA A 442 -4.11 10.60 6.39
C ALA A 442 -5.20 9.91 5.55
N GLU A 443 -6.01 9.01 6.12
CA GLU A 443 -7.12 8.31 5.45
C GLU A 443 -8.49 8.73 6.01
N LEU A 444 -9.53 8.67 5.17
CA LEU A 444 -10.90 8.94 5.61
C LEU A 444 -11.60 7.61 5.86
N ASP A 445 -12.04 7.40 7.10
CA ASP A 445 -12.94 6.29 7.43
C ASP A 445 -14.35 6.60 6.88
N GLN A 446 -14.69 6.00 5.75
CA GLN A 446 -15.98 6.21 5.08
C GLN A 446 -17.16 5.53 5.79
N GLU A 447 -16.91 4.66 6.78
CA GLU A 447 -17.96 4.07 7.60
C GLU A 447 -18.36 5.03 8.73
N LEU A 448 -17.41 5.81 9.25
CA LEU A 448 -17.64 6.80 10.31
C LEU A 448 -18.00 8.21 9.80
N TYR A 449 -17.48 8.59 8.63
CA TYR A 449 -17.62 9.92 8.06
C TYR A 449 -18.36 9.88 6.71
N ASP A 450 -19.53 10.51 6.67
CA ASP A 450 -20.41 10.63 5.49
C ASP A 450 -20.75 12.08 5.15
N TYR A 451 -20.06 13.06 5.75
CA TYR A 451 -20.27 14.49 5.48
C TYR A 451 -19.82 14.94 4.09
N ILE A 452 -18.98 14.15 3.41
CA ILE A 452 -18.35 14.47 2.12
C ILE A 452 -17.73 13.21 1.50
N SER A 453 -17.56 13.18 0.18
CA SER A 453 -16.83 12.08 -0.47
C SER A 453 -15.32 12.19 -0.26
N ILE A 454 -14.61 11.04 -0.23
CA ILE A 454 -13.14 11.04 -0.13
C ILE A 454 -12.49 11.83 -1.27
N LEU A 455 -13.05 11.75 -2.48
CA LEU A 455 -12.51 12.44 -3.65
C LEU A 455 -12.60 13.96 -3.49
N GLU A 456 -13.73 14.47 -2.99
CA GLU A 456 -13.90 15.90 -2.74
C GLU A 456 -12.94 16.41 -1.66
N VAL A 457 -12.75 15.68 -0.56
CA VAL A 457 -11.78 16.08 0.46
C VAL A 457 -10.36 16.09 -0.10
N ARG A 458 -9.98 15.04 -0.84
CA ARG A 458 -8.65 14.98 -1.48
C ARG A 458 -8.44 16.16 -2.42
N ASN A 459 -9.44 16.49 -3.23
CA ASN A 459 -9.38 17.66 -4.12
C ASN A 459 -9.20 18.97 -3.33
N ILE A 460 -9.82 19.13 -2.15
CA ILE A 460 -9.60 20.31 -1.30
C ILE A 460 -8.14 20.39 -0.86
N PHE A 461 -7.56 19.29 -0.37
CA PHE A 461 -6.16 19.25 0.07
C PHE A 461 -5.18 19.49 -1.09
N ASP A 462 -5.42 18.87 -2.25
CA ASP A 462 -4.58 19.05 -3.44
C ASP A 462 -4.68 20.49 -3.95
N ASN A 463 -5.89 21.06 -4.05
CA ASN A 463 -6.08 22.46 -4.44
C ASN A 463 -5.38 23.40 -3.46
N LEU A 464 -5.49 23.19 -2.14
CA LEU A 464 -4.77 24.02 -1.18
C LEU A 464 -3.25 23.86 -1.33
N ARG A 465 -2.74 22.64 -1.54
CA ARG A 465 -1.31 22.39 -1.75
C ARG A 465 -0.81 23.13 -2.99
N PHE A 466 -1.50 23.01 -4.13
CA PHE A 466 -1.05 23.53 -5.42
C PHE A 466 -1.42 24.99 -5.67
N GLU A 467 -2.56 25.47 -5.20
CA GLU A 467 -2.98 26.86 -5.42
C GLU A 467 -2.44 27.82 -4.36
N LEU A 468 -2.06 27.32 -3.17
CA LEU A 468 -1.61 28.15 -2.04
C LEU A 468 -0.11 28.03 -1.77
N PHE A 469 0.42 26.80 -1.72
CA PHE A 469 1.79 26.54 -1.24
C PHE A 469 2.80 26.19 -2.34
N ASP A 470 2.37 25.92 -3.57
CA ASP A 470 3.22 25.71 -4.74
C ASP A 470 3.61 27.07 -5.37
N GLN A 471 4.91 27.28 -5.60
CA GLN A 471 5.42 28.56 -6.11
C GLN A 471 5.46 28.65 -7.63
N SER A 472 5.31 27.54 -8.34
CA SER A 472 5.24 27.50 -9.81
C SER A 472 4.21 28.49 -10.33
N PHE A 473 3.08 28.60 -9.63
CA PHE A 473 2.00 29.52 -9.96
C PHE A 473 2.43 31.01 -9.91
N VAL A 474 3.21 31.39 -8.90
CA VAL A 474 3.71 32.78 -8.76
C VAL A 474 4.78 33.07 -9.83
N ARG A 475 5.65 32.10 -10.14
CA ARG A 475 6.69 32.24 -11.17
C ARG A 475 6.10 32.41 -12.58
N GLN A 476 4.91 31.87 -12.83
CA GLN A 476 4.17 32.04 -14.08
C GLN A 476 3.35 33.34 -14.15
N GLY A 477 3.46 34.24 -13.17
CA GLY A 477 2.95 35.62 -13.26
C GLY A 477 1.73 35.95 -12.40
N ASN A 478 1.15 34.99 -11.68
CA ASN A 478 0.00 35.25 -10.82
C ASN A 478 0.43 35.56 -9.37
N LYS A 479 0.42 36.84 -8.98
CA LYS A 479 0.50 37.21 -7.55
C LYS A 479 -0.74 36.65 -6.83
N GLN A 480 -0.58 35.65 -5.97
CA GLN A 480 -1.67 35.12 -5.13
C GLN A 480 -2.19 36.20 -4.17
N LYS A 481 -3.32 36.82 -4.54
CA LYS A 481 -4.21 37.49 -3.57
C LYS A 481 -5.30 36.48 -3.23
N ILE A 482 -5.17 35.80 -2.10
CA ILE A 482 -6.20 34.85 -1.68
C ILE A 482 -7.33 35.64 -1.05
N LYS A 483 -8.53 35.50 -1.60
CA LYS A 483 -9.76 36.01 -0.99
C LYS A 483 -10.28 34.94 -0.04
N LEU A 484 -9.97 35.09 1.24
CA LEU A 484 -10.56 34.25 2.28
C LEU A 484 -11.73 35.00 2.91
N ALA A 485 -12.85 34.29 3.06
CA ALA A 485 -13.98 34.79 3.84
C ALA A 485 -13.70 34.49 5.32
N ASN A 486 -13.70 35.54 6.15
CA ASN A 486 -13.75 35.36 7.59
C ASN A 486 -15.21 35.08 8.03
N CYS A 487 -15.41 34.80 9.31
CA CYS A 487 -16.75 34.61 9.87
C CYS A 487 -17.67 35.84 9.84
N LYS A 488 -17.18 36.98 9.35
CA LYS A 488 -17.96 38.20 9.12
C LYS A 488 -18.35 38.35 7.64
N GLY A 489 -18.03 37.39 6.77
CA GLY A 489 -18.36 37.38 5.35
C GLY A 489 -17.53 38.33 4.48
N ASN A 490 -16.57 39.05 5.07
CA ASN A 490 -15.78 40.04 4.34
C ASN A 490 -14.56 39.36 3.71
N PRO A 491 -14.37 39.45 2.37
CA PRO A 491 -13.17 38.95 1.72
C PRO A 491 -11.98 39.80 2.14
N LEU A 492 -11.06 39.23 2.92
CA LEU A 492 -9.79 39.86 3.27
C LEU A 492 -8.72 39.40 2.28
N SER A 493 -7.99 40.36 1.70
CA SER A 493 -6.78 40.07 0.95
C SER A 493 -5.63 39.84 1.92
N VAL A 494 -5.14 38.60 2.01
CA VAL A 494 -3.98 38.27 2.85
C VAL A 494 -2.80 37.89 1.98
N SER A 495 -1.61 38.40 2.33
CA SER A 495 -0.35 38.01 1.69
C SER A 495 0.28 36.87 2.48
N LEU A 496 0.53 35.74 1.83
CA LEU A 496 1.35 34.67 2.39
C LEU A 496 2.79 35.15 2.57
N SER A 497 3.41 34.81 3.69
CA SER A 497 4.82 35.07 3.91
C SER A 497 5.72 34.08 3.17
N GLY A 498 6.99 34.44 3.02
CA GLY A 498 8.00 33.52 2.51
C GLY A 498 8.17 32.28 3.39
N ILE A 499 8.05 32.41 4.72
CA ILE A 499 8.21 31.27 5.65
C ILE A 499 7.12 30.23 5.43
N SER A 500 5.84 30.63 5.37
CA SER A 500 4.73 29.69 5.17
C SER A 500 4.79 28.96 3.82
N ARG A 501 5.42 29.56 2.80
CA ARG A 501 5.62 28.95 1.47
C ARG A 501 6.88 28.10 1.38
N ASN A 502 7.95 28.46 2.09
CA ASN A 502 9.28 27.84 1.95
C ASN A 502 9.57 26.79 3.03
N LEU A 503 8.77 26.73 4.10
CA LEU A 503 8.91 25.67 5.09
C LEU A 503 8.37 24.36 4.50
N ARG A 504 9.28 23.42 4.20
CA ARG A 504 8.98 22.12 3.60
C ARG A 504 9.30 21.02 4.59
N TYR A 505 8.42 20.03 4.68
CA TYR A 505 8.54 18.93 5.63
C TYR A 505 9.07 17.67 4.93
N PRO A 506 10.01 16.93 5.55
CA PRO A 506 10.42 15.62 5.06
C PRO A 506 9.24 14.64 4.98
N VAL A 507 9.23 13.78 3.95
CA VAL A 507 8.20 12.74 3.81
C VAL A 507 8.21 11.78 5.00
N GLU A 508 9.39 11.44 5.52
CA GLU A 508 9.56 10.57 6.68
C GLU A 508 8.95 11.19 7.95
N PHE A 509 9.08 12.51 8.12
CA PHE A 509 8.50 13.24 9.24
C PHE A 509 6.97 13.18 9.19
N LEU A 510 6.38 13.51 8.04
CA LEU A 510 4.92 13.51 7.85
C LEU A 510 4.32 12.10 8.03
N LYS A 511 5.00 11.05 7.55
CA LYS A 511 4.58 9.66 7.78
C LYS A 511 4.64 9.26 9.26
N ASN A 512 5.67 9.69 9.98
CA ASN A 512 5.82 9.34 11.40
C ASN A 512 4.72 9.99 12.25
N ILE A 513 4.43 11.28 12.05
CA ILE A 513 3.38 11.98 12.83
C ILE A 513 1.99 11.42 12.58
N ASN A 514 1.73 10.85 11.40
CA ASN A 514 0.45 10.22 11.06
C ASN A 514 0.34 8.76 11.49
N SER A 515 1.46 8.09 11.81
CA SER A 515 1.46 6.66 12.15
C SER A 515 1.68 6.36 13.64
N ILE A 516 2.20 7.32 14.40
CA ILE A 516 2.53 7.16 15.82
C ILE A 516 1.70 8.15 16.64
N PRO A 517 0.76 7.67 17.49
CA PRO A 517 -0.02 8.52 18.38
C PRO A 517 0.88 9.30 19.34
N ARG A 518 0.46 10.52 19.71
CA ARG A 518 1.19 11.41 20.64
C ARG A 518 2.62 11.77 20.21
N LEU A 519 2.99 11.54 18.95
CA LEU A 519 4.35 11.85 18.50
C LEU A 519 4.61 13.35 18.45
N ILE A 520 3.61 14.15 18.07
CA ILE A 520 3.65 15.60 18.06
C ILE A 520 2.40 16.14 18.76
N ASP A 521 2.54 17.19 19.56
CA ASP A 521 1.40 17.92 20.10
C ASP A 521 1.10 19.15 19.24
N LEU A 522 0.10 19.02 18.36
CA LEU A 522 -0.30 20.06 17.42
C LEU A 522 -0.77 21.35 18.13
N ARG A 523 -1.18 21.28 19.40
CA ARG A 523 -1.60 22.46 20.18
C ARG A 523 -0.47 23.48 20.36
N GLU A 524 0.77 23.02 20.37
CA GLU A 524 1.95 23.87 20.57
C GLU A 524 2.26 24.78 19.39
N TYR A 525 1.74 24.42 18.23
CA TYR A 525 2.04 25.06 16.96
C TYR A 525 0.94 26.02 16.52
N MET A 526 -0.19 26.05 17.22
CA MET A 526 -1.33 26.92 16.93
C MET A 526 -1.07 28.37 17.31
N ASN A 527 -1.39 29.30 16.41
CA ASN A 527 -1.34 30.76 16.63
C ASN A 527 0.05 31.29 17.00
N LEU A 528 1.12 30.63 16.55
CA LEU A 528 2.49 31.09 16.78
C LEU A 528 2.92 32.15 15.75
N PRO A 529 3.81 33.09 16.13
CA PRO A 529 4.58 33.86 15.17
C PRO A 529 5.31 32.93 14.19
N GLN A 530 5.29 33.25 12.90
CA GLN A 530 5.80 32.34 11.86
C GLN A 530 7.27 31.96 12.02
N LYS A 531 8.10 32.87 12.55
CA LYS A 531 9.51 32.60 12.79
C LYS A 531 9.70 31.59 13.94
N GLU A 532 8.91 31.75 15.00
CA GLU A 532 8.89 30.83 16.14
C GLU A 532 8.36 29.45 15.73
N PHE A 533 7.28 29.42 14.93
CA PHE A 533 6.76 28.17 14.35
C PHE A 533 7.84 27.44 13.56
N GLN A 534 8.57 28.16 12.69
CA GLN A 534 9.65 27.57 11.89
C GLN A 534 10.74 26.97 12.76
N ASP A 535 11.25 27.73 13.74
CA ASP A 535 12.38 27.28 14.57
C ASP A 535 11.98 26.06 15.41
N ARG A 536 10.74 26.04 15.93
CA ARG A 536 10.18 24.88 16.63
C ARG A 536 10.02 23.66 15.73
N MET A 537 9.49 23.85 14.52
CA MET A 537 9.31 22.75 13.58
C MET A 537 10.64 22.12 13.16
N PHE A 538 11.74 22.88 13.05
CA PHE A 538 13.06 22.30 12.78
C PHE A 538 13.55 21.42 13.93
N ALA A 539 13.48 21.92 15.17
CA ALA A 539 13.88 21.15 16.34
C ALA A 539 13.05 19.87 16.48
N GLU A 540 11.74 19.97 16.26
CA GLU A 540 10.83 18.84 16.36
C GLU A 540 11.01 17.83 15.24
N THR A 541 11.33 18.29 14.03
CA THR A 541 11.67 17.40 12.91
C THR A 541 12.92 16.59 13.21
N GLU A 542 13.97 17.22 13.76
CA GLU A 542 15.19 16.51 14.17
C GLU A 542 14.90 15.51 15.30
N ARG A 543 14.11 15.90 16.31
CA ARG A 543 13.70 15.03 17.42
C ARG A 543 12.94 13.79 16.92
N ILE A 544 11.92 13.99 16.09
CA ILE A 544 11.06 12.93 15.60
C ILE A 544 11.82 11.97 14.68
N LEU A 545 12.70 12.48 13.81
CA LEU A 545 13.49 11.62 12.93
C LEU A 545 14.61 10.87 13.69
N GLY A 546 15.12 11.45 14.78
CA GLY A 546 16.17 10.85 15.61
C GLY A 546 15.67 9.81 16.61
N SER A 547 14.76 10.19 17.51
CA SER A 547 14.34 9.35 18.65
C SER A 547 12.99 8.67 18.48
N ARG A 548 12.08 9.25 17.67
CA ARG A 548 10.69 8.79 17.49
C ARG A 548 9.90 8.60 18.79
N THR A 549 10.30 9.25 19.88
CA THR A 549 9.69 9.08 21.20
C THR A 549 8.37 9.87 21.31
N PRO A 550 7.23 9.22 21.62
CA PRO A 550 5.97 9.94 21.85
C PRO A 550 5.98 10.77 23.14
N HIS A 551 5.11 11.77 23.21
CA HIS A 551 4.85 12.51 24.44
C HIS A 551 4.11 11.63 25.47
N PRO A 552 4.39 11.80 26.78
CA PRO A 552 3.65 11.11 27.83
C PRO A 552 2.18 11.56 27.85
N THR A 553 1.30 10.73 28.41
CA THR A 553 -0.15 11.03 28.51
C THR A 553 -0.46 12.30 29.31
N SER A 554 0.38 12.63 30.30
CA SER A 554 0.27 13.82 31.16
C SER A 554 0.99 15.05 30.59
N TYR A 555 1.47 14.99 29.35
CA TYR A 555 2.22 16.08 28.75
C TYR A 555 1.37 17.35 28.58
N LEU A 556 1.85 18.45 29.15
CA LEU A 556 1.29 19.78 28.99
C LEU A 556 2.09 20.57 27.95
N PRO A 557 1.42 21.40 27.14
CA PRO A 557 2.12 22.36 26.30
C PRO A 557 2.97 23.29 27.17
N LYS A 558 4.30 23.21 27.05
CA LYS A 558 5.24 24.20 27.59
C LYS A 558 4.88 25.62 27.13
N THR A 559 5.26 26.57 27.95
CA THR A 559 5.01 27.99 27.73
C THR A 559 5.83 28.53 26.54
N PRO A 560 5.46 29.69 25.96
CA PRO A 560 6.25 30.34 24.90
C PRO A 560 7.70 30.65 25.31
N GLU A 561 7.91 30.95 26.60
CA GLU A 561 9.21 31.32 27.19
C GLU A 561 10.14 30.11 27.37
N GLU A 562 9.60 28.91 27.57
CA GLU A 562 10.36 27.65 27.71
C GLU A 562 10.82 27.06 26.37
N ARG A 563 10.51 27.71 25.23
CA ARG A 563 10.49 27.06 23.92
C ARG A 563 11.03 27.92 22.78
N SER A 564 12.34 27.89 22.63
CA SER A 564 13.06 27.48 21.41
C SER A 564 14.44 28.12 21.38
N GLU A 565 15.46 27.31 21.10
CA GLU A 565 16.74 27.88 20.67
C GLU A 565 16.56 28.45 19.26
N LYS A 566 17.08 29.65 19.03
CA LYS A 566 17.04 30.28 17.71
C LYS A 566 17.85 29.44 16.73
N VAL A 567 17.18 28.85 15.75
CA VAL A 567 17.84 28.08 14.71
C VAL A 567 18.32 29.04 13.61
N PRO A 568 19.63 29.12 13.31
CA PRO A 568 20.11 29.88 12.16
C PRO A 568 19.60 29.22 10.87
N VAL A 569 18.97 29.97 9.97
CA VAL A 569 18.30 29.45 8.76
C VAL A 569 18.91 30.07 7.51
N GLY A 570 19.14 29.26 6.48
CA GLY A 570 19.42 29.71 5.11
C GLY A 570 18.33 29.25 4.13
N ILE A 571 18.38 29.74 2.90
CA ILE A 571 17.41 29.43 1.85
C ILE A 571 18.10 28.64 0.74
N LEU A 572 17.58 27.47 0.40
CA LEU A 572 18.01 26.68 -0.75
C LEU A 572 17.04 26.90 -1.91
N ASN A 573 17.56 27.38 -3.04
CA ASN A 573 16.84 27.45 -4.30
C ASN A 573 17.35 26.32 -5.20
N LEU A 574 16.55 25.26 -5.37
CA LEU A 574 16.93 24.08 -6.12
C LEU A 574 16.17 24.01 -7.44
N ASN A 575 16.89 23.87 -8.55
CA ASN A 575 16.35 23.65 -9.88
C ASN A 575 16.72 22.24 -10.37
N LEU A 576 15.70 21.39 -10.56
CA LEU A 576 15.82 20.02 -11.06
C LEU A 576 15.17 19.83 -12.44
N GLU A 577 14.94 20.92 -13.18
CA GLU A 577 14.28 20.89 -14.49
C GLU A 577 15.00 19.97 -15.49
N LYS A 578 16.34 19.93 -15.45
CA LYS A 578 17.17 19.12 -16.35
C LYS A 578 17.51 17.73 -15.80
N ALA A 579 17.56 17.57 -14.48
CA ALA A 579 17.75 16.29 -13.80
C ALA A 579 16.52 15.36 -13.91
N GLN A 580 15.53 15.72 -14.71
CA GLN A 580 14.27 14.99 -14.89
C GLN A 580 14.52 13.68 -15.63
N THR A 581 14.23 12.56 -14.98
CA THR A 581 14.25 11.26 -15.65
C THR A 581 12.88 10.91 -16.23
N TRP A 582 11.74 11.12 -15.55
CA TRP A 582 10.38 10.89 -16.11
C TRP A 582 9.30 11.80 -15.45
N LYS A 583 8.28 12.22 -16.23
CA LYS A 583 7.13 13.04 -15.79
C LYS A 583 6.03 12.16 -15.20
N ASN A 584 5.85 12.18 -13.88
CA ASN A 584 4.53 11.99 -13.26
C ASN A 584 4.27 13.21 -12.37
N ASP A 585 3.13 13.88 -12.58
CA ASP A 585 2.66 15.10 -11.89
C ASP A 585 3.54 16.37 -11.99
N GLY A 586 4.63 16.34 -12.76
CA GLY A 586 5.50 17.50 -12.98
C GLY A 586 6.43 17.85 -11.79
N MET A 587 6.58 16.95 -10.81
CA MET A 587 7.45 17.15 -9.65
C MET A 587 8.61 16.13 -9.64
N ALA A 588 9.80 16.55 -9.21
CA ALA A 588 10.97 15.71 -9.03
C ALA A 588 11.17 15.35 -7.55
N SER A 589 11.50 14.08 -7.28
CA SER A 589 11.87 13.62 -5.93
C SER A 589 13.38 13.75 -5.71
N PHE A 590 13.77 14.23 -4.53
CA PHE A 590 15.17 14.33 -4.12
C PHE A 590 15.32 14.09 -2.62
N SER A 591 16.55 13.83 -2.18
CA SER A 591 16.86 13.64 -0.76
C SER A 591 17.98 14.56 -0.32
N LEU A 592 17.82 15.15 0.86
CA LEU A 592 18.84 15.95 1.52
C LEU A 592 19.31 15.24 2.79
N ARG A 593 20.57 15.47 3.15
CA ARG A 593 21.14 15.04 4.43
C ARG A 593 22.01 16.15 4.98
N LYS A 594 21.70 16.64 6.17
CA LYS A 594 22.60 17.47 6.97
C LYS A 594 23.71 16.58 7.55
N VAL A 595 24.95 17.06 7.62
CA VAL A 595 26.07 16.30 8.20
C VAL A 595 25.69 15.78 9.60
N GLY A 596 25.92 14.49 9.85
CA GLY A 596 25.53 13.80 11.09
C GLY A 596 24.07 13.35 11.15
N GLY A 597 23.19 13.82 10.26
CA GLY A 597 21.77 13.46 10.22
C GLY A 597 21.43 12.27 9.32
N GLN A 598 20.15 11.92 9.27
CA GLN A 598 19.59 10.93 8.34
C GLN A 598 19.24 11.55 6.98
N TRP A 599 19.07 10.72 5.95
CA TRP A 599 18.53 11.16 4.67
C TRP A 599 17.04 11.48 4.80
N GLN A 600 16.65 12.64 4.27
CA GLN A 600 15.29 13.17 4.31
C GLN A 600 14.80 13.39 2.88
N SER A 601 13.62 12.87 2.56
CA SER A 601 13.07 12.91 1.20
C SER A 601 12.09 14.06 1.02
N TYR A 602 12.18 14.71 -0.13
CA TYR A 602 11.37 15.87 -0.50
C TYR A 602 10.93 15.76 -1.98
N GLN A 603 9.93 16.55 -2.33
CA GLN A 603 9.43 16.71 -3.70
C GLN A 603 9.51 18.19 -4.08
N THR A 604 9.81 18.49 -5.35
CA THR A 604 9.77 19.86 -5.88
C THR A 604 8.34 20.37 -6.07
N ASP A 605 8.21 21.64 -6.44
CA ASP A 605 6.96 22.17 -7.00
C ASP A 605 6.76 21.67 -8.46
N ARG A 606 5.60 21.95 -9.06
CA ARG A 606 5.21 21.49 -10.42
C ARG A 606 6.10 21.96 -11.58
N ASP A 607 6.93 22.96 -11.37
CA ASP A 607 7.93 23.44 -12.34
C ASP A 607 9.31 22.82 -12.13
N ASN A 608 9.41 21.76 -11.33
CA ASN A 608 10.66 21.10 -10.92
C ASN A 608 11.65 22.00 -10.17
N ARG A 609 11.19 23.14 -9.67
CA ARG A 609 12.00 24.05 -8.85
C ARG A 609 11.40 24.12 -7.45
N ILE A 610 12.24 24.31 -6.45
CA ILE A 610 11.78 24.44 -5.07
C ILE A 610 12.63 25.43 -4.29
N VAL A 611 11.98 26.21 -3.45
CA VAL A 611 12.62 27.11 -2.49
C VAL A 611 12.34 26.58 -1.11
N MET A 612 13.39 26.32 -0.34
CA MET A 612 13.29 25.72 0.99
C MET A 612 14.04 26.52 2.03
N HIS A 613 13.41 26.73 3.17
CA HIS A 613 14.12 27.16 4.36
C HIS A 613 14.70 25.93 5.05
N LEU A 614 16.00 25.96 5.35
CA LEU A 614 16.71 24.90 6.02
C LEU A 614 17.62 25.47 7.12
N PRO A 615 17.88 24.72 8.21
CA PRO A 615 18.91 25.09 9.17
C PRO A 615 20.27 25.31 8.49
N ALA A 616 21.06 26.25 8.97
CA ALA A 616 22.42 26.47 8.47
C ALA A 616 23.30 25.24 8.74
N GLY A 617 24.22 24.96 7.82
CA GLY A 617 25.14 23.84 7.94
C GLY A 617 25.49 23.16 6.62
N SER A 618 26.22 22.06 6.71
CA SER A 618 26.67 21.26 5.56
C SER A 618 25.60 20.25 5.14
N TYR A 619 25.26 20.23 3.85
CA TYR A 619 24.26 19.35 3.25
C TYR A 619 24.83 18.52 2.10
N SER A 620 24.27 17.32 1.94
CA SER A 620 24.45 16.45 0.77
C SER A 620 23.12 16.28 0.05
N LEU A 621 23.13 16.42 -1.27
CA LEU A 621 21.96 16.27 -2.14
C LEU A 621 22.06 14.97 -2.96
N LYS A 622 21.00 14.17 -2.89
CA LYS A 622 20.76 13.04 -3.78
C LYS A 622 19.57 13.31 -4.68
N VAL A 623 19.70 12.99 -5.96
CA VAL A 623 18.59 13.01 -6.94
C VAL A 623 18.61 11.68 -7.67
N ALA A 624 17.44 11.02 -7.74
CA ALA A 624 17.31 9.66 -8.29
C ALA A 624 18.29 8.64 -7.66
N GLY A 625 18.51 8.73 -6.34
CA GLY A 625 19.39 7.83 -5.58
C GLY A 625 20.90 8.13 -5.71
N VAL A 626 21.32 8.96 -6.67
CA VAL A 626 22.72 9.32 -6.91
C VAL A 626 23.09 10.59 -6.15
N LEU A 627 24.25 10.59 -5.46
CA LEU A 627 24.80 11.78 -4.83
C LEU A 627 25.21 12.79 -5.93
N ARG A 628 24.58 13.96 -5.95
CA ARG A 628 24.82 14.98 -6.98
C ARG A 628 25.74 16.07 -6.51
N LYS A 629 25.56 16.56 -5.28
CA LYS A 629 26.36 17.68 -4.75
C LYS A 629 26.41 17.69 -3.23
N THR A 630 27.48 18.24 -2.69
CA THR A 630 27.60 18.66 -1.29
C THR A 630 27.77 20.18 -1.26
N PHE A 631 27.13 20.85 -0.31
CA PHE A 631 27.16 22.31 -0.19
C PHE A 631 27.01 22.75 1.26
N PHE A 632 27.41 24.00 1.53
CA PHE A 632 27.28 24.62 2.85
C PHE A 632 26.26 25.75 2.77
N LEU A 633 25.27 25.74 3.65
CA LEU A 633 24.22 26.73 3.72
C LEU A 633 24.50 27.71 4.86
N ILE A 634 24.73 28.99 4.52
CA ILE A 634 25.04 30.04 5.50
C ILE A 634 23.73 30.71 5.96
N ALA A 635 23.63 30.98 7.25
CA ALA A 635 22.49 31.67 7.84
C ALA A 635 22.24 33.04 7.19
N GLY A 636 20.99 33.36 6.87
CA GLY A 636 20.61 34.62 6.23
C GLY A 636 20.96 34.74 4.74
N THR A 637 21.56 33.71 4.13
CA THR A 637 21.92 33.70 2.71
C THR A 637 21.00 32.82 1.88
N GLN A 638 20.99 33.04 0.56
CA GLN A 638 20.36 32.18 -0.43
C GLN A 638 21.43 31.39 -1.17
N PHE A 639 21.20 30.11 -1.41
CA PHE A 639 22.08 29.24 -2.19
C PHE A 639 21.32 28.68 -3.39
N ASP A 640 21.73 29.08 -4.58
CA ASP A 640 21.18 28.60 -5.85
C ASP A 640 21.91 27.34 -6.33
N LEU A 641 21.14 26.30 -6.62
CA LEU A 641 21.65 25.03 -7.09
C LEU A 641 20.81 24.54 -8.28
N SER A 642 21.46 24.39 -9.43
CA SER A 642 20.92 23.66 -10.57
C SER A 642 21.61 22.30 -10.67
N VAL A 643 20.84 21.24 -10.87
CA VAL A 643 21.36 19.91 -11.18
C VAL A 643 21.04 19.61 -12.64
N ASP A 644 22.09 19.44 -13.44
CA ASP A 644 22.00 18.99 -14.83
C ASP A 644 21.88 17.47 -14.92
#